data_AF-A0A1Z3HMN4-F1
#
_entry.id   AF-A0A1Z3HMN4-F1
#
_cell.length_a   1.000
_cell.length_b   1.000
_cell.length_c   1.000
_cell.angle_alpha   90.00
_cell.angle_beta   90.00
_cell.angle_gamma   90.00
#
_symmetry.space_group_name_H-M   'P 1'
#
loop_
_entity.id
_entity.type
_entity.pdbx_description
1 polymer ?
#
loop_
_entity_poly.entity_id
_entity_poly.type
_entity_poly.pdbx_seq_one_letter_code
_entity_poly.pdbx_strand_id
1 'polypeptide(L)'
;MEPGDDVWRYLWEGYIQTLGFSPYHLPPNAPALLPYRTEWWSQINHLDVSAIYPPLTQLGFRGLAAIAVSVLLFKLAFVAADLLVGWLLSRRFGPSNAILYAWNPMVIYAFAGGAHYDSWFILPLVAAWLLLEPPEDRVEGRRWLWSSLLLGLSIAVKWISLPLLAWLMMRSLRQRTLGRTLWIAGLGSLPMGLSALVFCRGGTCPLIPTSSTFVSHGRSAEFIPHWVAQVWPASLQANWIYGIPLAVVVLWLLLRTNTLRQFTDGYWFGVFLLSPIVHFWYFTWIVPFAVPSQNWGVRWLSLSSFVYFVLPHACPTGDSPPPSACCCGCPLSWGGCGPWGTPLRQSQAALIKNLGTGQLWSTNMLHNRGIAYADSRLAMLKPTALTLMVTIALLSGCSSASLVSQRETSTPSAATPASATRLSYDDYATVLATYVDEQGLVDYRALQANPQPLTQFIDRLGAVAPDTYAAWSDADQIAFLINAYNAITLQSIINEDPLKDSIKDIFGVWKIKRHTVAGQSLTLDAIEHDILRQEFSEPRIHAALVCAAQSCPPLRQAPYTGARLDQQLEDQVRRWLASPHGLQIDRDANRVAISAIFDWFGEDWQPRYAVESGFTGNGKQRATLNFISQYVSPEQRAYLLQGDYTLDYLDYDWSLNRQ
;
A
#
# COMPACT_ATOMS: atom_id res chain seq x y z
N MET A 1 15.57 1.56 5.76
CA MET A 1 14.61 2.05 4.76
C MET A 1 15.30 1.96 3.43
N GLU A 2 14.87 1.02 2.59
CA GLU A 2 15.49 0.77 1.29
C GLU A 2 15.06 1.83 0.25
N PRO A 3 15.72 1.89 -0.94
CA PRO A 3 15.11 2.48 -2.11
C PRO A 3 13.70 1.91 -2.36
N GLY A 4 12.83 2.65 -3.06
CA GLY A 4 11.55 2.13 -3.51
C GLY A 4 11.72 0.80 -4.26
N ASP A 5 11.04 -0.23 -3.78
CA ASP A 5 11.04 -1.60 -4.29
C ASP A 5 10.59 -1.69 -5.76
N ASP A 6 9.74 -0.74 -6.18
CA ASP A 6 9.42 -0.33 -7.54
C ASP A 6 10.60 -0.45 -8.55
N VAL A 7 11.84 -0.16 -8.14
CA VAL A 7 12.99 -0.23 -9.06
C VAL A 7 13.27 -1.66 -9.54
N TRP A 8 13.06 -2.66 -8.68
CA TRP A 8 13.22 -4.08 -9.03
C TRP A 8 12.15 -4.51 -10.03
N ARG A 9 10.95 -3.95 -9.90
CA ARG A 9 9.86 -4.14 -10.86
C ARG A 9 10.24 -3.61 -12.24
N TYR A 10 10.79 -2.40 -12.33
CA TYR A 10 11.22 -1.82 -13.61
C TYR A 10 12.36 -2.61 -14.26
N LEU A 11 13.32 -3.08 -13.45
CA LEU A 11 14.42 -3.95 -13.90
C LEU A 11 13.89 -5.26 -14.48
N TRP A 12 12.99 -5.93 -13.76
CA TRP A 12 12.40 -7.20 -14.18
C TRP A 12 11.59 -7.06 -15.49
N GLU A 13 10.68 -6.09 -15.55
CA GLU A 13 9.84 -5.86 -16.72
C GLU A 13 10.67 -5.45 -17.95
N GLY A 14 11.74 -4.69 -17.76
CA GLY A 14 12.72 -4.42 -18.80
C GLY A 14 13.48 -5.68 -19.25
N TYR A 15 13.93 -6.50 -18.30
CA TYR A 15 14.69 -7.72 -18.55
C TYR A 15 13.89 -8.77 -19.32
N ILE A 16 12.66 -9.11 -18.90
CA ILE A 16 11.87 -10.13 -19.60
C ILE A 16 11.49 -9.71 -21.03
N GLN A 17 11.43 -8.40 -21.31
CA GLN A 17 11.26 -7.88 -22.68
C GLN A 17 12.49 -8.05 -23.57
N THR A 18 13.72 -8.14 -23.02
CA THR A 18 14.90 -8.47 -23.85
C THR A 18 14.89 -9.95 -24.25
N LEU A 19 14.31 -10.81 -23.42
CA LEU A 19 14.05 -12.23 -23.68
C LEU A 19 12.86 -12.48 -24.63
N GLY A 20 12.09 -11.45 -24.97
CA GLY A 20 10.94 -11.52 -25.88
C GLY A 20 9.57 -11.74 -25.22
N PHE A 21 9.50 -11.78 -23.89
CA PHE A 21 8.23 -11.85 -23.16
C PHE A 21 7.55 -10.47 -23.06
N SER A 22 6.21 -10.47 -22.95
CA SER A 22 5.43 -9.25 -22.72
C SER A 22 5.06 -9.14 -21.24
N PRO A 23 5.46 -8.06 -20.55
CA PRO A 23 5.18 -7.89 -19.13
C PRO A 23 3.70 -7.60 -18.86
N TYR A 24 2.92 -7.23 -19.88
CA TYR A 24 1.46 -7.10 -19.80
C TYR A 24 0.72 -8.45 -19.75
N HIS A 25 1.34 -9.52 -20.26
CA HIS A 25 0.75 -10.86 -20.30
C HIS A 25 1.27 -11.78 -19.19
N LEU A 26 2.52 -11.63 -18.77
CA LEU A 26 3.16 -12.49 -17.78
C LEU A 26 3.55 -11.68 -16.54
N PRO A 27 2.90 -11.86 -15.38
CA PRO A 27 3.37 -11.32 -14.12
C PRO A 27 4.69 -12.02 -13.68
N PRO A 28 5.51 -11.42 -12.80
CA PRO A 28 6.75 -12.02 -12.30
C PRO A 28 6.63 -13.47 -11.79
N ASN A 29 5.48 -13.84 -11.21
CA ASN A 29 5.23 -15.18 -10.71
C ASN A 29 4.88 -16.22 -11.79
N ALA A 30 4.61 -15.81 -13.04
CA ALA A 30 4.17 -16.71 -14.10
C ALA A 30 5.09 -17.94 -14.26
N PRO A 31 4.55 -19.18 -14.32
CA PRO A 31 5.36 -20.39 -14.44
C PRO A 31 6.32 -20.39 -15.64
N ALA A 32 5.93 -19.77 -16.74
CA ALA A 32 6.77 -19.60 -17.93
C ALA A 32 8.05 -18.77 -17.69
N LEU A 33 8.09 -17.98 -16.62
CA LEU A 33 9.23 -17.14 -16.24
C LEU A 33 10.15 -17.77 -15.17
N LEU A 34 9.79 -18.95 -14.62
CA LEU A 34 10.60 -19.67 -13.62
C LEU A 34 12.08 -19.82 -14.00
N PRO A 35 12.46 -20.22 -15.24
CA PRO A 35 13.88 -20.41 -15.62
C PRO A 35 14.68 -19.10 -15.71
N TYR A 36 14.02 -17.94 -15.68
CA TYR A 36 14.62 -16.62 -15.86
C TYR A 36 14.64 -15.80 -14.57
N ARG A 37 14.21 -16.37 -13.43
CA ARG A 37 14.25 -15.67 -12.14
C ARG A 37 15.70 -15.40 -11.73
N THR A 38 15.97 -14.15 -11.40
CA THR A 38 17.29 -13.64 -10.97
C THR A 38 17.47 -13.78 -9.45
N GLU A 39 18.70 -13.64 -8.96
CA GLU A 39 19.01 -13.68 -7.51
C GLU A 39 18.24 -12.63 -6.68
N TRP A 40 17.86 -11.52 -7.30
CA TRP A 40 17.08 -10.42 -6.72
C TRP A 40 15.59 -10.48 -7.06
N TRP A 41 15.10 -11.54 -7.69
CA TRP A 41 13.68 -11.68 -8.07
C TRP A 41 12.73 -11.57 -6.87
N SER A 42 13.14 -12.02 -5.69
CA SER A 42 12.38 -11.89 -4.44
C SER A 42 12.18 -10.43 -3.97
N GLN A 43 12.90 -9.46 -4.54
CA GLN A 43 12.77 -8.04 -4.23
C GLN A 43 11.74 -7.33 -5.13
N ILE A 44 11.14 -8.04 -6.09
CA ILE A 44 10.13 -7.49 -7.00
C ILE A 44 8.77 -7.39 -6.28
N ASN A 45 8.18 -6.20 -6.26
CA ASN A 45 6.85 -6.00 -5.71
C ASN A 45 5.72 -6.53 -6.63
N HIS A 46 4.58 -6.87 -6.02
CA HIS A 46 3.36 -7.32 -6.68
C HIS A 46 3.57 -8.48 -7.69
N LEU A 47 4.20 -9.57 -7.24
CA LEU A 47 4.66 -10.68 -8.07
C LEU A 47 3.59 -11.28 -9.01
N ASP A 48 2.32 -11.25 -8.63
CA ASP A 48 1.20 -11.84 -9.39
C ASP A 48 0.47 -10.86 -10.31
N VAL A 49 0.80 -9.56 -10.24
CA VAL A 49 0.20 -8.52 -11.07
C VAL A 49 1.04 -8.31 -12.33
N SER A 50 0.43 -8.18 -13.50
CA SER A 50 1.14 -7.83 -14.75
C SER A 50 1.42 -6.32 -14.85
N ALA A 51 2.20 -5.89 -15.84
CA ALA A 51 2.60 -4.49 -16.01
C ALA A 51 1.41 -3.52 -16.08
N ILE A 52 1.48 -2.47 -15.27
CA ILE A 52 0.49 -1.37 -15.24
C ILE A 52 0.99 -0.09 -15.93
N TYR A 53 2.28 -0.02 -16.26
CA TYR A 53 2.90 1.18 -16.82
C TYR A 53 2.56 1.37 -18.31
N PRO A 54 2.50 2.61 -18.81
CA PRO A 54 2.32 2.89 -20.24
C PRO A 54 3.35 2.24 -21.17
N PRO A 55 3.01 2.03 -22.45
CA PRO A 55 3.89 1.32 -23.39
C PRO A 55 5.21 2.03 -23.67
N LEU A 56 5.29 3.37 -23.70
CA LEU A 56 6.58 4.04 -23.89
C LEU A 56 7.51 3.88 -22.67
N THR A 57 6.95 3.84 -21.47
CA THR A 57 7.70 3.51 -20.24
C THR A 57 8.26 2.10 -20.30
N GLN A 58 7.45 1.12 -20.72
CA GLN A 58 7.91 -0.26 -20.92
C GLN A 58 9.04 -0.39 -21.95
N LEU A 59 8.93 0.33 -23.07
CA LEU A 59 10.00 0.38 -24.07
C LEU A 59 11.27 1.07 -23.52
N GLY A 60 11.12 2.07 -22.65
CA GLY A 60 12.23 2.67 -21.91
C GLY A 60 12.92 1.68 -20.98
N PHE A 61 12.17 0.92 -20.18
CA PHE A 61 12.71 -0.12 -19.30
C PHE A 61 13.42 -1.23 -20.11
N ARG A 62 12.82 -1.68 -21.21
CA ARG A 62 13.47 -2.60 -22.17
C ARG A 62 14.77 -2.05 -22.71
N GLY A 63 14.80 -0.77 -23.10
CA GLY A 63 15.98 -0.10 -23.63
C GLY A 63 17.12 -0.03 -22.61
N LEU A 64 16.82 0.27 -21.34
CA LEU A 64 17.80 0.26 -20.26
C LEU A 64 18.31 -1.16 -19.95
N ALA A 65 17.40 -2.12 -19.81
CA ALA A 65 17.74 -3.52 -19.53
C ALA A 65 18.56 -4.18 -20.66
N ALA A 66 18.38 -3.74 -21.91
CA ALA A 66 19.20 -4.17 -23.05
C ALA A 66 20.64 -3.62 -23.03
N ILE A 67 20.91 -2.56 -22.24
CA ILE A 67 22.27 -2.08 -21.96
C ILE A 67 22.84 -2.82 -20.75
N ALA A 68 22.12 -2.78 -19.62
CA ALA A 68 22.46 -3.53 -18.41
C ALA A 68 21.25 -3.62 -17.48
N VAL A 69 21.02 -4.79 -16.88
CA VAL A 69 20.01 -4.96 -15.82
C VAL A 69 20.59 -4.46 -14.50
N SER A 70 20.57 -3.14 -14.29
CA SER A 70 21.25 -2.47 -13.17
C SER A 70 20.41 -1.34 -12.57
N VAL A 71 20.21 -1.39 -11.25
CA VAL A 71 19.53 -0.34 -10.47
C VAL A 71 20.20 1.02 -10.67
N LEU A 72 21.54 1.06 -10.77
CA LEU A 72 22.28 2.29 -11.01
C LEU A 72 21.97 2.90 -12.38
N LEU A 73 21.87 2.08 -13.43
CA LEU A 73 21.54 2.57 -14.78
C LEU A 73 20.15 3.19 -14.83
N PHE A 74 19.15 2.54 -14.20
CA PHE A 74 17.78 3.07 -14.12
C PHE A 74 17.75 4.39 -13.33
N LYS A 75 18.39 4.44 -12.15
CA LYS A 75 18.54 5.68 -11.37
C LYS A 75 19.19 6.80 -12.16
N LEU A 76 20.30 6.53 -12.86
CA LEU A 76 20.98 7.54 -13.68
C LEU A 76 20.08 8.05 -14.83
N ALA A 77 19.27 7.19 -15.43
CA ALA A 77 18.33 7.60 -16.49
C ALA A 77 17.17 8.46 -15.95
N PHE A 78 16.70 8.23 -14.73
CA PHE A 78 15.68 9.07 -14.08
C PHE A 78 16.26 10.40 -13.60
N VAL A 79 17.47 10.39 -13.03
CA VAL A 79 18.22 11.60 -12.63
C VAL A 79 18.60 12.46 -13.84
N ALA A 80 18.95 11.87 -14.98
CA ALA A 80 19.23 12.63 -16.20
C ALA A 80 18.02 13.46 -16.66
N ALA A 81 16.81 12.90 -16.59
CA ALA A 81 15.60 13.64 -16.93
C ALA A 81 15.24 14.73 -15.89
N ASP A 82 15.45 14.46 -14.60
CA ASP A 82 15.30 15.42 -13.50
C ASP A 82 16.24 16.64 -13.66
N LEU A 83 17.53 16.39 -13.92
CA LEU A 83 18.50 17.46 -14.18
C LEU A 83 18.15 18.30 -15.43
N LEU A 84 17.55 17.68 -16.45
CA LEU A 84 17.05 18.41 -17.63
C LEU A 84 15.82 19.27 -17.30
N VAL A 85 14.93 18.83 -16.40
CA VAL A 85 13.84 19.68 -15.88
C VAL A 85 14.42 20.87 -15.11
N GLY A 86 15.37 20.64 -14.21
CA GLY A 86 16.08 21.69 -13.47
C GLY A 86 16.77 22.70 -14.39
N TRP A 87 17.40 22.22 -15.48
CA TRP A 87 18.02 23.05 -16.51
C TRP A 87 16.99 23.90 -17.27
N LEU A 88 15.86 23.32 -17.71
CA LEU A 88 14.79 24.06 -18.38
C LEU A 88 14.21 25.17 -17.49
N LEU A 89 13.95 24.87 -16.22
CA LEU A 89 13.41 25.80 -15.25
C LEU A 89 14.43 26.92 -14.92
N SER A 90 15.70 26.58 -14.75
CA SER A 90 16.78 27.55 -14.52
C SER A 90 16.99 28.47 -15.73
N ARG A 91 16.95 27.92 -16.96
CA ARG A 91 17.01 28.70 -18.21
C ARG A 91 15.85 29.66 -18.36
N ARG A 92 14.66 29.33 -17.86
CA ARG A 92 13.46 30.18 -18.01
C ARG A 92 13.27 31.20 -16.87
N PHE A 93 13.44 30.77 -15.62
CA PHE A 93 13.07 31.57 -14.44
C PHE A 93 14.28 32.03 -13.62
N GLY A 94 15.50 31.70 -14.07
CA GLY A 94 16.76 31.97 -13.37
C GLY A 94 17.08 30.90 -12.31
N PRO A 95 18.36 30.69 -11.99
CA PRO A 95 18.79 29.65 -11.05
C PRO A 95 18.18 29.83 -9.66
N SER A 96 18.07 31.07 -9.17
CA SER A 96 17.54 31.37 -7.84
C SER A 96 16.10 30.89 -7.62
N ASN A 97 15.25 30.97 -8.66
CA ASN A 97 13.89 30.45 -8.58
C ASN A 97 13.87 28.92 -8.75
N ALA A 98 14.71 28.38 -9.65
CA ALA A 98 14.80 26.95 -9.92
C ALA A 98 15.31 26.11 -8.74
N ILE A 99 15.97 26.72 -7.74
CA ILE A 99 16.32 26.08 -6.45
C ILE A 99 15.10 25.41 -5.79
N LEU A 100 13.89 25.95 -5.93
CA LEU A 100 12.65 25.34 -5.41
C LEU A 100 12.38 23.93 -5.97
N TYR A 101 12.89 23.63 -7.17
CA TYR A 101 12.86 22.31 -7.76
C TYR A 101 14.18 21.56 -7.51
N ALA A 102 15.30 22.15 -7.90
CA ALA A 102 16.62 21.50 -7.92
C ALA A 102 17.17 21.16 -6.52
N TRP A 103 16.69 21.82 -5.46
CA TRP A 103 17.08 21.55 -4.07
C TRP A 103 15.91 21.05 -3.21
N ASN A 104 14.88 20.50 -3.86
CA ASN A 104 13.72 19.95 -3.18
C ASN A 104 14.04 18.52 -2.68
N PRO A 105 14.05 18.26 -1.36
CA PRO A 105 14.48 16.97 -0.82
C PRO A 105 13.57 15.82 -1.25
N MET A 106 12.28 16.08 -1.48
CA MET A 106 11.32 15.10 -1.98
C MET A 106 11.59 14.73 -3.45
N VAL A 107 11.97 15.69 -4.29
CA VAL A 107 12.34 15.44 -5.70
C VAL A 107 13.62 14.61 -5.77
N ILE A 108 14.66 15.05 -5.05
CA ILE A 108 15.96 14.35 -4.96
C ILE A 108 15.75 12.92 -4.46
N TYR A 109 15.00 12.73 -3.37
CA TYR A 109 14.73 11.40 -2.84
C TYR A 109 13.87 10.56 -3.78
N ALA A 110 12.78 11.08 -4.35
CA ALA A 110 11.91 10.31 -5.24
C ALA A 110 12.66 9.74 -6.46
N PHE A 111 13.53 10.55 -7.10
CA PHE A 111 14.16 10.16 -8.37
C PHE A 111 15.55 9.55 -8.20
N ALA A 112 16.43 10.12 -7.36
CA ALA A 112 17.77 9.58 -7.14
C ALA A 112 17.80 8.51 -6.04
N GLY A 113 17.01 8.69 -4.98
CA GLY A 113 16.92 7.78 -3.84
C GLY A 113 16.07 6.55 -4.13
N GLY A 114 14.75 6.75 -4.28
CA GLY A 114 13.73 5.72 -4.50
C GLY A 114 13.54 5.29 -5.96
N ALA A 115 14.23 5.93 -6.91
CA ALA A 115 14.22 5.56 -8.33
C ALA A 115 12.85 5.58 -9.04
N HIS A 116 11.87 6.37 -8.60
CA HIS A 116 10.62 6.50 -9.35
C HIS A 116 10.87 7.18 -10.70
N TYR A 117 10.35 6.57 -11.79
CA TYR A 117 10.59 7.02 -13.17
C TYR A 117 9.88 8.33 -13.55
N ASP A 118 9.13 8.93 -12.62
CA ASP A 118 8.21 10.05 -12.84
C ASP A 118 8.86 11.27 -13.53
N SER A 119 10.17 11.51 -13.34
CA SER A 119 10.90 12.55 -14.06
C SER A 119 10.80 12.44 -15.59
N TRP A 120 10.63 11.23 -16.13
CA TRP A 120 10.46 10.98 -17.57
C TRP A 120 9.16 11.55 -18.16
N PHE A 121 8.06 11.64 -17.40
CA PHE A 121 6.83 12.27 -17.91
C PHE A 121 6.80 13.77 -17.59
N ILE A 122 7.46 14.19 -16.50
CA ILE A 122 7.60 15.60 -16.09
C ILE A 122 8.45 16.38 -17.10
N LEU A 123 9.57 15.82 -17.59
CA LEU A 123 10.44 16.48 -18.56
C LEU A 123 9.71 16.98 -19.83
N PRO A 124 9.04 16.11 -20.62
CA PRO A 124 8.32 16.56 -21.81
C PRO A 124 7.10 17.43 -21.45
N LEU A 125 6.47 17.24 -20.28
CA LEU A 125 5.40 18.10 -19.79
C LEU A 125 5.88 19.55 -19.53
N VAL A 126 7.00 19.71 -18.82
CA VAL A 126 7.61 21.02 -18.56
C VAL A 126 8.08 21.66 -19.88
N ALA A 127 8.67 20.88 -20.79
CA ALA A 127 9.03 21.38 -22.12
C ALA A 127 7.80 21.87 -22.91
N ALA A 128 6.69 21.13 -22.90
CA ALA A 128 5.44 21.55 -23.54
C ALA A 128 4.87 22.84 -22.93
N TRP A 129 4.90 22.95 -21.60
CA TRP A 129 4.49 24.17 -20.89
C TRP A 129 5.29 25.40 -21.34
N LEU A 130 6.62 25.30 -21.32
CA LEU A 130 7.51 26.41 -21.66
C LEU A 130 7.40 26.87 -23.12
N LEU A 131 7.02 25.97 -24.04
CA LEU A 131 6.73 26.29 -25.44
C LEU A 131 5.34 26.92 -25.67
N LEU A 132 4.33 26.53 -24.87
CA LEU A 132 2.97 27.11 -24.93
C LEU A 132 2.85 28.46 -24.22
N GLU A 133 3.75 28.73 -23.27
CA GLU A 133 3.82 29.97 -22.50
C GLU A 133 5.22 30.59 -22.63
N PRO A 134 5.64 31.05 -23.82
CA PRO A 134 6.89 31.77 -24.01
C PRO A 134 6.91 33.11 -23.23
N PRO A 135 8.06 33.80 -23.12
CA PRO A 135 8.11 35.13 -22.51
C PRO A 135 7.44 36.22 -23.38
N GLU A 136 7.19 35.89 -24.64
CA GLU A 136 6.70 36.77 -25.70
C GLU A 136 5.17 36.66 -25.83
N ASP A 137 4.47 37.77 -26.11
CA ASP A 137 2.98 37.82 -26.12
C ASP A 137 2.29 36.95 -27.18
N ARG A 138 3.03 36.36 -28.13
CA ARG A 138 2.44 35.54 -29.22
C ARG A 138 3.10 34.17 -29.36
N VAL A 139 2.27 33.15 -29.27
CA VAL A 139 2.66 31.75 -29.49
C VAL A 139 2.54 31.41 -30.97
N GLU A 140 3.67 31.26 -31.67
CA GLU A 140 3.72 30.78 -33.05
C GLU A 140 3.00 29.44 -33.23
N GLY A 141 2.33 29.24 -34.38
CA GLY A 141 1.60 28.00 -34.68
C GLY A 141 2.45 26.73 -34.55
N ARG A 142 3.75 26.79 -34.88
CA ARG A 142 4.68 25.66 -34.75
C ARG A 142 4.93 25.25 -33.30
N ARG A 143 4.91 26.20 -32.34
CA ARG A 143 5.08 25.91 -30.90
C ARG A 143 3.91 25.07 -30.37
N TRP A 144 2.68 25.27 -30.86
CA TRP A 144 1.52 24.42 -30.51
C TRP A 144 1.73 22.96 -30.93
N LEU A 145 2.25 22.71 -32.13
CA LEU A 145 2.45 21.37 -32.67
C LEU A 145 3.53 20.60 -31.88
N TRP A 146 4.67 21.23 -31.61
CA TRP A 146 5.72 20.64 -30.77
C TRP A 146 5.23 20.37 -29.35
N SER A 147 4.44 21.29 -28.79
CA SER A 147 3.86 21.11 -27.45
C SER A 147 2.84 19.97 -27.40
N SER A 148 2.04 19.76 -28.45
CA SER A 148 1.15 18.59 -28.53
C SER A 148 1.94 17.28 -28.59
N LEU A 149 3.03 17.21 -29.35
CA LEU A 149 3.89 16.02 -29.38
C LEU A 149 4.53 15.73 -28.01
N LEU A 150 5.00 16.78 -27.32
CA LEU A 150 5.58 16.66 -25.99
C LEU A 150 4.55 16.28 -24.92
N LEU A 151 3.32 16.82 -24.96
CA LEU A 151 2.22 16.31 -24.14
C LEU A 151 1.92 14.84 -24.46
N GLY A 152 1.95 14.46 -25.73
CA GLY A 152 1.78 13.06 -26.15
C GLY A 152 2.88 12.13 -25.60
N LEU A 153 4.14 12.57 -25.59
CA LEU A 153 5.25 11.86 -24.96
C LEU A 153 5.03 11.73 -23.44
N SER A 154 4.60 12.80 -22.78
CA SER A 154 4.25 12.77 -21.36
C SER A 154 3.13 11.77 -21.06
N ILE A 155 2.05 11.76 -21.85
CA ILE A 155 0.93 10.80 -21.74
C ILE A 155 1.41 9.37 -21.98
N ALA A 156 2.29 9.17 -22.97
CA ALA A 156 2.88 7.88 -23.30
C ALA A 156 3.82 7.34 -22.23
N VAL A 157 4.38 8.20 -21.36
CA VAL A 157 5.14 7.77 -20.16
C VAL A 157 4.24 7.64 -18.92
N LYS A 158 3.24 8.51 -18.74
CA LYS A 158 2.26 8.44 -17.65
C LYS A 158 0.90 9.00 -18.08
N TRP A 159 -0.12 8.14 -18.12
CA TRP A 159 -1.49 8.46 -18.56
C TRP A 159 -2.10 9.71 -17.88
N ILE A 160 -1.63 10.04 -16.67
CA ILE A 160 -2.09 11.16 -15.86
C ILE A 160 -2.02 12.52 -16.59
N SER A 161 -1.15 12.67 -17.59
CA SER A 161 -1.08 13.90 -18.40
C SER A 161 -2.24 14.09 -19.40
N LEU A 162 -3.15 13.10 -19.56
CA LEU A 162 -4.18 13.10 -20.62
C LEU A 162 -5.13 14.33 -20.59
N PRO A 163 -5.62 14.81 -19.44
CA PRO A 163 -6.50 15.99 -19.40
C PRO A 163 -5.86 17.28 -19.94
N LEU A 164 -4.53 17.38 -19.95
CA LEU A 164 -3.80 18.53 -20.46
C LEU A 164 -3.85 18.61 -21.99
N LEU A 165 -3.90 17.45 -22.68
CA LEU A 165 -4.12 17.41 -24.13
C LEU A 165 -5.55 17.82 -24.47
N ALA A 166 -6.54 17.33 -23.71
CA ALA A 166 -7.93 17.78 -23.84
C ALA A 166 -8.08 19.29 -23.60
N TRP A 167 -7.34 19.85 -22.63
CA TRP A 167 -7.27 21.30 -22.41
C TRP A 167 -6.68 22.04 -23.61
N LEU A 168 -5.58 21.55 -24.18
CA LEU A 168 -4.93 22.18 -25.33
C LEU A 168 -5.85 22.16 -26.57
N MET A 169 -6.57 21.05 -26.79
CA MET A 169 -7.61 20.94 -27.82
C MET A 169 -8.75 21.93 -27.59
N MET A 170 -9.29 22.00 -26.37
CA MET A 170 -10.37 22.93 -26.00
C MET A 170 -9.94 24.40 -26.19
N ARG A 171 -8.70 24.76 -25.83
CA ARG A 171 -8.12 26.08 -26.06
C ARG A 171 -8.00 26.41 -27.56
N SER A 172 -7.61 25.43 -28.39
CA SER A 172 -7.56 25.60 -29.85
C SER A 172 -8.95 25.74 -30.49
N LEU A 173 -9.94 24.99 -30.00
CA LEU A 173 -11.34 25.09 -30.43
C LEU A 173 -11.95 26.45 -30.08
N ARG A 174 -11.67 26.99 -28.89
CA ARG A 174 -12.08 28.34 -28.48
C ARG A 174 -11.52 29.45 -29.39
N GLN A 175 -10.32 29.23 -29.93
CA GLN A 175 -9.71 30.08 -30.97
C GLN A 175 -10.22 29.75 -32.40
N ARG A 176 -11.33 29.01 -32.53
CA ARG A 176 -12.01 28.63 -33.78
C ARG A 176 -11.10 28.00 -34.85
N THR A 177 -10.04 27.30 -34.44
CA THR A 177 -8.99 26.79 -35.34
C THR A 177 -9.03 25.26 -35.45
N LEU A 178 -10.05 24.74 -36.15
CA LEU A 178 -10.31 23.29 -36.25
C LEU A 178 -9.10 22.50 -36.78
N GLY A 179 -8.46 22.97 -37.86
CA GLY A 179 -7.29 22.29 -38.44
C GLY A 179 -6.13 22.13 -37.45
N ARG A 180 -5.84 23.15 -36.64
CA ARG A 180 -4.84 23.06 -35.56
C ARG A 180 -5.28 22.08 -34.47
N THR A 181 -6.57 22.04 -34.12
CA THR A 181 -7.09 21.07 -33.15
C THR A 181 -6.93 19.63 -33.64
N LEU A 182 -7.18 19.34 -34.92
CA LEU A 182 -6.94 18.02 -35.51
C LEU A 182 -5.45 17.64 -35.45
N TRP A 183 -4.55 18.58 -35.75
CA TRP A 183 -3.11 18.35 -35.60
C TRP A 183 -2.69 18.11 -34.14
N ILE A 184 -3.24 18.86 -33.18
CA ILE A 184 -2.99 18.65 -31.75
C ILE A 184 -3.45 17.25 -31.31
N ALA A 185 -4.64 16.83 -31.73
CA ALA A 185 -5.17 15.50 -31.41
C ALA A 185 -4.31 14.38 -32.02
N GLY A 186 -3.92 14.52 -33.30
CA GLY A 186 -3.08 13.55 -34.00
C GLY A 186 -1.68 13.44 -33.38
N LEU A 187 -0.97 14.56 -33.26
CA LEU A 187 0.39 14.59 -32.71
C LEU A 187 0.44 14.24 -31.22
N GLY A 188 -0.58 14.61 -30.43
CA GLY A 188 -0.68 14.25 -29.03
C GLY A 188 -1.02 12.78 -28.79
N SER A 189 -1.73 12.13 -29.72
CA SER A 189 -2.01 10.69 -29.63
C SER A 189 -0.89 9.83 -30.21
N LEU A 190 -0.05 10.38 -31.10
CA LEU A 190 0.94 9.63 -31.87
C LEU A 190 1.95 8.84 -31.00
N PRO A 191 2.58 9.40 -29.94
CA PRO A 191 3.55 8.64 -29.15
C PRO A 191 2.93 7.45 -28.41
N MET A 192 1.69 7.59 -27.95
CA MET A 192 0.93 6.49 -27.34
C MET A 192 0.60 5.43 -28.39
N GLY A 193 0.04 5.84 -29.54
CA GLY A 193 -0.31 4.93 -30.62
C GLY A 193 0.89 4.13 -31.14
N LEU A 194 2.03 4.79 -31.38
CA LEU A 194 3.23 4.11 -31.90
C LEU A 194 3.85 3.13 -30.88
N SER A 195 3.88 3.48 -29.59
CA SER A 195 4.41 2.57 -28.57
C SER A 195 3.45 1.41 -28.26
N ALA A 196 2.13 1.65 -28.32
CA ALA A 196 1.09 0.62 -28.20
C ALA A 196 1.20 -0.51 -29.23
N LEU A 197 1.59 -0.19 -30.48
CA LEU A 197 1.74 -1.18 -31.56
C LEU A 197 2.75 -2.30 -31.26
N VAL A 198 3.68 -2.10 -30.32
CA VAL A 198 4.65 -3.16 -29.94
C VAL A 198 3.98 -4.27 -29.12
N PHE A 199 2.97 -3.92 -28.31
CA PHE A 199 2.34 -4.81 -27.33
C PHE A 199 0.94 -5.28 -27.75
N CYS A 200 0.25 -4.55 -28.62
CA CYS A 200 -1.09 -4.93 -29.09
C CYS A 200 -1.01 -5.77 -30.36
N ARG A 201 -1.49 -7.03 -30.29
CA ARG A 201 -1.46 -8.01 -31.38
C ARG A 201 -2.76 -8.80 -31.44
N GLY A 202 -3.17 -9.20 -32.65
CA GLY A 202 -4.24 -10.19 -32.85
C GLY A 202 -5.59 -9.82 -32.24
N GLY A 203 -5.95 -8.54 -32.21
CA GLY A 203 -7.21 -8.07 -31.61
C GLY A 203 -7.19 -7.86 -30.09
N THR A 204 -6.08 -8.15 -29.42
CA THR A 204 -5.90 -7.87 -27.98
C THR A 204 -4.94 -6.69 -27.76
N CYS A 205 -5.23 -5.87 -26.75
CA CYS A 205 -4.42 -4.68 -26.45
C CYS A 205 -4.39 -4.44 -24.92
N PRO A 206 -3.54 -5.17 -24.18
CA PRO A 206 -3.56 -5.27 -22.71
C PRO A 206 -2.92 -4.06 -22.00
N LEU A 207 -3.12 -2.85 -22.52
CA LEU A 207 -2.43 -1.62 -22.05
C LEU A 207 -3.10 -0.94 -20.87
N ILE A 208 -4.35 -1.30 -20.55
CA ILE A 208 -5.12 -0.71 -19.45
C ILE A 208 -5.53 -1.85 -18.51
N PRO A 209 -4.95 -1.93 -17.30
CA PRO A 209 -5.19 -3.01 -16.36
C PRO A 209 -6.49 -2.75 -15.57
N THR A 210 -7.63 -2.64 -16.27
CA THR A 210 -8.94 -2.28 -15.68
C THR A 210 -9.42 -3.26 -14.61
N SER A 211 -8.95 -4.52 -14.67
CA SER A 211 -9.22 -5.59 -13.70
C SER A 211 -8.21 -5.68 -12.55
N SER A 212 -7.19 -4.81 -12.48
CA SER A 212 -6.17 -4.88 -11.44
C SER A 212 -6.74 -4.68 -10.03
N THR A 213 -6.23 -5.46 -9.07
CA THR A 213 -6.46 -5.30 -7.63
C THR A 213 -6.10 -3.90 -7.14
N PHE A 214 -5.04 -3.29 -7.67
CA PHE A 214 -4.64 -1.92 -7.37
C PHE A 214 -5.70 -0.90 -7.80
N VAL A 215 -6.27 -1.07 -9.00
CA VAL A 215 -7.32 -0.17 -9.51
C VAL A 215 -8.60 -0.32 -8.69
N SER A 216 -9.00 -1.54 -8.36
CA SER A 216 -10.25 -1.84 -7.66
C SER A 216 -10.20 -1.52 -6.15
N HIS A 217 -9.08 -1.81 -5.48
CA HIS A 217 -8.96 -1.80 -4.01
C HIS A 217 -7.86 -0.90 -3.45
N GLY A 218 -6.95 -0.36 -4.27
CA GLY A 218 -5.83 0.46 -3.79
C GLY A 218 -6.30 1.70 -3.02
N ARG A 219 -5.79 1.89 -1.81
CA ARG A 219 -6.03 3.04 -0.94
C ARG A 219 -4.72 3.47 -0.30
N SER A 220 -4.35 4.75 -0.41
CA SER A 220 -3.16 5.30 0.26
C SER A 220 -3.29 6.77 0.66
N ALA A 221 -4.45 7.39 0.40
CA ALA A 221 -4.70 8.79 0.70
C ALA A 221 -5.52 8.95 1.99
N GLU A 222 -4.88 9.47 3.04
CA GLU A 222 -5.43 9.55 4.41
C GLU A 222 -6.43 10.68 4.67
N PHE A 223 -6.91 11.40 3.64
CA PHE A 223 -7.87 12.50 3.81
C PHE A 223 -9.29 12.09 3.41
N ILE A 224 -9.87 12.63 2.32
CA ILE A 224 -11.23 12.26 1.87
C ILE A 224 -11.39 10.73 1.74
N PRO A 225 -10.43 9.98 1.15
CA PRO A 225 -10.60 8.54 0.98
C PRO A 225 -10.62 7.73 2.27
N HIS A 226 -9.96 8.19 3.34
CA HIS A 226 -10.05 7.59 4.67
C HIS A 226 -11.49 7.60 5.18
N TRP A 227 -12.15 8.77 5.15
CA TRP A 227 -13.55 8.91 5.60
C TRP A 227 -14.54 8.18 4.68
N VAL A 228 -14.33 8.21 3.36
CA VAL A 228 -15.17 7.48 2.41
C VAL A 228 -15.06 5.97 2.63
N ALA A 229 -13.87 5.45 2.93
CA ALA A 229 -13.65 4.02 3.20
C ALA A 229 -14.32 3.51 4.50
N GLN A 230 -14.65 4.40 5.44
CA GLN A 230 -15.44 4.04 6.63
C GLN A 230 -16.92 3.77 6.31
N VAL A 231 -17.43 4.28 5.18
CA VAL A 231 -18.85 4.19 4.79
C VAL A 231 -19.08 3.30 3.57
N TRP A 232 -18.16 3.32 2.60
CA TRP A 232 -18.24 2.49 1.40
C TRP A 232 -17.03 1.55 1.29
N PRO A 233 -17.25 0.23 1.15
CA PRO A 233 -16.15 -0.71 0.94
C PRO A 233 -15.42 -0.42 -0.38
N ALA A 234 -14.13 -0.73 -0.43
CA ALA A 234 -13.34 -0.52 -1.64
C ALA A 234 -13.81 -1.45 -2.76
N SER A 235 -14.22 -0.88 -3.89
CA SER A 235 -14.63 -1.61 -5.09
C SER A 235 -14.50 -0.72 -6.33
N LEU A 236 -14.56 -1.34 -7.52
CA LEU A 236 -14.57 -0.62 -8.79
C LEU A 236 -15.76 0.34 -8.91
N GLN A 237 -16.93 -0.02 -8.35
CA GLN A 237 -18.09 0.87 -8.30
C GLN A 237 -17.88 2.03 -7.31
N ALA A 238 -17.36 1.76 -6.12
CA ALA A 238 -17.09 2.79 -5.11
C ALA A 238 -16.04 3.82 -5.58
N ASN A 239 -15.14 3.45 -6.50
CA ASN A 239 -14.19 4.39 -7.09
C ASN A 239 -14.85 5.58 -7.82
N TRP A 240 -16.10 5.46 -8.26
CA TRP A 240 -16.83 6.59 -8.86
C TRP A 240 -17.13 7.73 -7.87
N ILE A 241 -17.10 7.47 -6.55
CA ILE A 241 -17.17 8.51 -5.50
C ILE A 241 -16.01 9.51 -5.66
N TYR A 242 -14.86 9.05 -6.14
CA TYR A 242 -13.68 9.86 -6.45
C TYR A 242 -13.68 10.34 -7.91
N GLY A 243 -14.01 9.44 -8.84
CA GLY A 243 -13.97 9.68 -10.27
C GLY A 243 -14.93 10.77 -10.75
N ILE A 244 -16.16 10.80 -10.22
CA ILE A 244 -17.18 11.80 -10.64
C ILE A 244 -16.78 13.22 -10.19
N PRO A 245 -16.44 13.49 -8.91
CA PRO A 245 -15.94 14.81 -8.51
C PRO A 245 -14.68 15.24 -9.26
N LEU A 246 -13.73 14.32 -9.49
CA LEU A 246 -12.51 14.65 -10.24
C LEU A 246 -12.82 15.00 -11.70
N ALA A 247 -13.75 14.29 -12.35
CA ALA A 247 -14.21 14.62 -13.69
C ALA A 247 -14.91 15.99 -13.73
N VAL A 248 -15.72 16.34 -12.73
CA VAL A 248 -16.33 17.68 -12.61
C VAL A 248 -15.27 18.78 -12.45
N VAL A 249 -14.25 18.56 -11.62
CA VAL A 249 -13.11 19.49 -11.48
C VAL A 249 -12.36 19.65 -12.80
N VAL A 250 -12.05 18.56 -13.51
CA VAL A 250 -11.41 18.60 -14.83
C VAL A 250 -12.27 19.36 -15.84
N LEU A 251 -13.57 19.09 -15.94
CA LEU A 251 -14.49 19.81 -16.82
C LEU A 251 -14.54 21.31 -16.49
N TRP A 252 -14.57 21.67 -15.21
CA TRP A 252 -14.51 23.06 -14.78
C TRP A 252 -13.19 23.74 -15.18
N LEU A 253 -12.04 23.07 -14.98
CA LEU A 253 -10.72 23.57 -15.39
C LEU A 253 -10.60 23.73 -16.91
N LEU A 254 -11.07 22.75 -17.69
CA LEU A 254 -11.15 22.80 -19.15
C LEU A 254 -11.95 24.02 -19.63
N LEU A 255 -12.95 24.43 -18.86
CA LEU A 255 -13.80 25.57 -19.19
C LEU A 255 -13.29 26.91 -18.67
N ARG A 256 -12.50 26.96 -17.58
CA ARG A 256 -12.13 28.22 -16.90
C ARG A 256 -10.68 28.68 -17.09
N THR A 257 -9.74 27.78 -17.34
CA THR A 257 -8.30 28.12 -17.35
C THR A 257 -7.83 28.54 -18.75
N ASN A 258 -6.94 29.55 -18.82
CA ASN A 258 -6.43 30.11 -20.07
C ASN A 258 -4.94 29.84 -20.31
N THR A 259 -4.22 29.42 -19.28
CA THR A 259 -2.83 28.96 -19.33
C THR A 259 -2.75 27.49 -18.90
N LEU A 260 -1.76 26.75 -19.42
CA LEU A 260 -1.51 25.36 -19.05
C LEU A 260 -1.15 25.30 -17.56
N ARG A 261 -0.37 26.28 -17.08
CA ARG A 261 -0.02 26.41 -15.67
C ARG A 261 -1.25 26.46 -14.74
N GLN A 262 -2.25 27.28 -15.09
CA GLN A 262 -3.51 27.35 -14.32
C GLN A 262 -4.25 26.01 -14.33
N PHE A 263 -4.24 25.31 -15.47
CA PHE A 263 -4.82 23.98 -15.59
C PHE A 263 -4.07 22.97 -14.71
N THR A 264 -2.74 22.92 -14.76
CA THR A 264 -1.93 21.97 -13.98
C THR A 264 -2.02 22.22 -12.49
N ASP A 265 -1.93 23.47 -12.03
CA ASP A 265 -2.02 23.80 -10.60
C ASP A 265 -3.39 23.33 -10.02
N GLY A 266 -4.48 23.61 -10.73
CA GLY A 266 -5.82 23.15 -10.33
C GLY A 266 -6.05 21.65 -10.49
N TYR A 267 -5.49 21.04 -11.53
CA TYR A 267 -5.64 19.60 -11.81
C TYR A 267 -4.89 18.75 -10.79
N TRP A 268 -3.63 19.11 -10.47
CA TRP A 268 -2.86 18.43 -9.43
C TRP A 268 -3.51 18.59 -8.05
N PHE A 269 -4.01 19.78 -7.72
CA PHE A 269 -4.79 19.97 -6.49
C PHE A 269 -6.02 19.06 -6.45
N GLY A 270 -6.79 18.98 -7.55
CA GLY A 270 -7.94 18.08 -7.68
C GLY A 270 -7.56 16.60 -7.52
N VAL A 271 -6.47 16.15 -8.16
CA VAL A 271 -5.97 14.77 -8.06
C VAL A 271 -5.54 14.44 -6.62
N PHE A 272 -4.75 15.31 -5.97
CA PHE A 272 -4.29 15.05 -4.60
C PHE A 272 -5.42 15.09 -3.57
N LEU A 273 -6.47 15.88 -3.81
CA LEU A 273 -7.62 15.99 -2.92
C LEU A 273 -8.61 14.81 -3.09
N LEU A 274 -8.82 14.35 -4.33
CA LEU A 274 -9.92 13.45 -4.68
C LEU A 274 -9.48 12.04 -5.06
N SER A 275 -8.20 11.77 -5.34
CA SER A 275 -7.73 10.41 -5.67
C SER A 275 -7.77 9.48 -4.44
N PRO A 276 -8.25 8.22 -4.56
CA PRO A 276 -8.15 7.23 -3.49
C PRO A 276 -6.70 6.84 -3.14
N ILE A 277 -5.77 7.14 -4.04
CA ILE A 277 -4.37 6.74 -3.99
C ILE A 277 -3.50 7.99 -4.21
N VAL A 278 -2.68 8.36 -3.23
CA VAL A 278 -1.72 9.47 -3.32
C VAL A 278 -0.43 9.05 -2.59
N HIS A 279 0.59 8.70 -3.37
CA HIS A 279 1.92 8.42 -2.83
C HIS A 279 2.80 9.67 -2.82
N PHE A 280 3.83 9.70 -1.96
CA PHE A 280 4.64 10.90 -1.75
C PHE A 280 5.29 11.44 -3.02
N TRP A 281 5.73 10.56 -3.92
CA TRP A 281 6.37 10.97 -5.17
C TRP A 281 5.40 11.66 -6.13
N TYR A 282 4.07 11.51 -5.95
CA TYR A 282 3.08 12.21 -6.75
C TYR A 282 3.13 13.74 -6.51
N PHE A 283 3.52 14.17 -5.32
CA PHE A 283 3.68 15.60 -5.03
C PHE A 283 4.87 16.24 -5.77
N THR A 284 5.77 15.46 -6.38
CA THR A 284 6.84 16.02 -7.25
C THR A 284 6.26 16.68 -8.51
N TRP A 285 5.06 16.27 -8.96
CA TRP A 285 4.47 16.69 -10.23
C TRP A 285 4.11 18.18 -10.28
N ILE A 286 3.80 18.79 -9.13
CA ILE A 286 3.43 20.21 -9.02
C ILE A 286 4.65 21.12 -8.81
N VAL A 287 5.80 20.59 -8.37
CA VAL A 287 6.99 21.39 -8.03
C VAL A 287 7.51 22.24 -9.19
N PRO A 288 7.62 21.76 -10.45
CA PRO A 288 8.03 22.58 -11.59
C PRO A 288 7.13 23.82 -11.81
N PHE A 289 5.81 23.65 -11.63
CA PHE A 289 4.81 24.71 -11.87
C PHE A 289 4.76 25.74 -10.72
N ALA A 290 5.28 25.38 -9.54
CA ALA A 290 5.44 26.28 -8.40
C ALA A 290 6.65 27.23 -8.55
N VAL A 291 7.66 26.90 -9.37
CA VAL A 291 8.89 27.71 -9.55
C VAL A 291 8.63 29.20 -9.85
N PRO A 292 7.69 29.60 -10.72
CA PRO A 292 7.48 31.02 -11.01
C PRO A 292 6.69 31.78 -9.94
N SER A 293 5.93 31.11 -9.07
CA SER A 293 5.19 31.76 -7.96
C SER A 293 5.88 31.60 -6.60
N GLN A 294 6.90 30.75 -6.50
CA GLN A 294 7.56 30.38 -5.26
C GLN A 294 6.56 29.94 -4.17
N ASN A 295 5.52 29.20 -4.59
CA ASN A 295 4.34 28.90 -3.79
C ASN A 295 4.68 28.22 -2.45
N TRP A 296 4.35 28.89 -1.34
CA TRP A 296 4.56 28.40 0.02
C TRP A 296 3.83 27.08 0.31
N GLY A 297 2.63 26.87 -0.24
CA GLY A 297 1.91 25.60 -0.08
C GLY A 297 2.69 24.42 -0.65
N VAL A 298 3.34 24.60 -1.82
CA VAL A 298 4.17 23.54 -2.43
C VAL A 298 5.48 23.34 -1.69
N ARG A 299 6.07 24.40 -1.12
CA ARG A 299 7.24 24.30 -0.21
C ARG A 299 6.91 23.47 1.03
N TRP A 300 5.81 23.82 1.72
CA TRP A 300 5.35 23.11 2.90
C TRP A 300 4.99 21.66 2.59
N LEU A 301 4.20 21.42 1.53
CA LEU A 301 3.83 20.08 1.07
C LEU A 301 5.06 19.22 0.77
N SER A 302 6.05 19.75 0.04
CA SER A 302 7.29 19.02 -0.27
C SER A 302 8.06 18.65 1.00
N LEU A 303 8.16 19.57 1.96
CA LEU A 303 8.86 19.34 3.21
C LEU A 303 8.09 18.37 4.12
N SER A 304 6.77 18.52 4.25
CA SER A 304 5.94 17.66 5.09
C SER A 304 5.86 16.24 4.54
N SER A 305 5.74 16.08 3.21
CA SER A 305 5.77 14.77 2.57
C SER A 305 7.14 14.13 2.67
N PHE A 306 8.25 14.88 2.49
CA PHE A 306 9.57 14.35 2.75
C PHE A 306 9.76 13.91 4.20
N VAL A 307 9.36 14.74 5.18
CA VAL A 307 9.41 14.41 6.61
C VAL A 307 8.57 13.17 6.92
N TYR A 308 7.30 13.14 6.52
CA TYR A 308 6.39 12.04 6.81
C TYR A 308 6.83 10.70 6.20
N PHE A 309 7.29 10.71 4.95
CA PHE A 309 7.62 9.48 4.21
C PHE A 309 9.11 9.07 4.29
N VAL A 310 10.03 9.95 4.71
CA VAL A 310 11.49 9.66 4.76
C VAL A 310 12.06 9.71 6.18
N LEU A 311 11.28 10.17 7.18
CA LEU A 311 11.61 9.99 8.61
C LEU A 311 10.66 8.97 9.27
N PRO A 312 10.66 7.69 8.87
CA PRO A 312 10.06 6.67 9.72
C PRO A 312 10.86 6.61 11.02
N HIS A 313 10.13 6.61 12.14
CA HIS A 313 10.46 5.93 13.39
C HIS A 313 11.93 5.52 13.54
N ALA A 314 12.71 6.40 14.18
CA ALA A 314 13.99 6.04 14.78
C ALA A 314 13.76 5.18 16.05
N CYS A 315 13.20 3.99 15.85
CA CYS A 315 13.25 2.88 16.80
C CYS A 315 13.92 1.69 16.09
N PRO A 316 15.26 1.66 16.04
CA PRO A 316 15.98 0.42 15.80
C PRO A 316 15.58 -0.63 16.84
N THR A 317 15.58 -1.88 16.41
CA THR A 317 15.40 -3.07 17.25
C THR A 317 16.43 -3.15 18.39
N GLY A 318 15.98 -3.45 19.61
CA GLY A 318 16.85 -3.75 20.76
C GLY A 318 16.49 -2.94 22.00
N ASP A 319 16.13 -3.64 23.07
CA ASP A 319 15.90 -3.18 24.46
C ASP A 319 14.81 -2.10 24.69
N SER A 320 13.79 -2.47 25.48
CA SER A 320 12.63 -1.63 25.82
C SER A 320 12.98 -0.44 26.73
N PRO A 321 12.22 0.67 26.65
CA PRO A 321 11.09 0.86 27.58
C PRO A 321 9.80 1.44 26.88
N PRO A 322 8.66 1.69 27.58
CA PRO A 322 7.33 1.59 26.97
C PRO A 322 6.87 2.80 26.12
N PRO A 323 5.85 2.62 25.24
CA PRO A 323 5.39 3.63 24.29
C PRO A 323 4.58 4.75 24.95
N SER A 324 5.26 5.73 25.53
CA SER A 324 4.67 7.01 25.99
C SER A 324 5.36 8.25 25.41
N ALA A 325 6.22 8.08 24.39
CA ALA A 325 7.05 9.15 23.83
C ALA A 325 7.02 9.31 22.29
N CYS A 326 6.20 8.55 21.55
CA CYS A 326 6.03 8.73 20.10
C CYS A 326 4.92 9.76 19.74
N CYS A 327 4.98 10.95 20.35
CA CYS A 327 4.05 12.04 20.06
C CYS A 327 4.45 12.83 18.80
N CYS A 328 4.26 12.24 17.62
CA CYS A 328 4.26 12.93 16.32
C CYS A 328 3.02 12.55 15.49
N GLY A 329 1.85 12.55 16.12
CA GLY A 329 0.60 12.06 15.51
C GLY A 329 -0.67 12.43 16.28
N CYS A 330 -0.71 13.61 16.90
CA CYS A 330 -1.95 14.15 17.47
C CYS A 330 -2.48 15.27 16.57
N PRO A 331 -3.62 15.11 15.87
CA PRO A 331 -4.33 16.24 15.32
C PRO A 331 -4.81 17.13 16.48
N LEU A 332 -4.90 18.44 16.25
CA LEU A 332 -5.30 19.43 17.27
C LEU A 332 -6.78 19.26 17.66
N SER A 333 -7.07 18.31 18.55
CA SER A 333 -8.33 18.24 19.30
C SER A 333 -8.13 18.85 20.69
N TRP A 334 -8.99 19.81 21.04
CA TRP A 334 -9.04 20.37 22.39
C TRP A 334 -9.77 19.38 23.30
N GLY A 335 -9.04 18.62 24.11
CA GLY A 335 -9.57 17.70 25.10
C GLY A 335 -8.46 17.21 26.03
N GLY A 336 -8.57 17.49 27.33
CA GLY A 336 -7.47 17.29 28.28
C GLY A 336 -7.35 15.86 28.82
N CYS A 337 -6.11 15.42 29.05
CA CYS A 337 -5.81 14.25 29.89
C CYS A 337 -5.37 14.69 31.29
N GLY A 338 -5.89 14.01 32.33
CA GLY A 338 -5.60 14.29 33.74
C GLY A 338 -4.26 13.74 34.26
N PRO A 339 -3.87 14.01 35.52
CA PRO A 339 -2.45 14.08 35.89
C PRO A 339 -1.98 13.06 36.95
N TRP A 340 -1.17 12.08 36.54
CA TRP A 340 -0.29 11.23 37.39
C TRP A 340 0.84 10.67 36.49
N GLY A 341 2.13 10.56 36.81
CA GLY A 341 2.98 11.09 37.89
C GLY A 341 4.47 10.81 37.52
N THR A 342 5.39 11.71 37.84
CA THR A 342 6.83 11.68 37.45
C THR A 342 7.71 10.82 38.39
N PRO A 343 9.05 10.61 38.21
CA PRO A 343 10.00 11.20 37.24
C PRO A 343 11.05 10.28 36.56
N LEU A 344 11.64 10.76 35.46
CA LEU A 344 12.91 10.26 34.88
C LEU A 344 14.10 11.15 35.31
N ARG A 345 15.29 10.57 35.49
CA ARG A 345 16.57 11.32 35.63
C ARG A 345 17.41 11.19 34.36
N GLN A 346 17.94 12.32 33.88
CA GLN A 346 19.02 12.37 32.87
C GLN A 346 20.33 12.83 33.49
N SER A 347 21.43 12.19 33.09
CA SER A 347 22.79 12.73 33.12
C SER A 347 23.70 11.78 32.32
N GLN A 348 24.67 12.20 31.52
CA GLN A 348 25.07 13.56 31.12
C GLN A 348 25.94 13.45 29.84
N ALA A 349 26.07 14.53 29.09
CA ALA A 349 27.16 14.72 28.14
C ALA A 349 27.93 16.00 28.51
N ALA A 350 29.26 15.95 28.46
CA ALA A 350 30.12 17.12 28.62
C ALA A 350 31.48 16.89 27.95
N LEU A 351 31.80 17.68 26.92
CA LEU A 351 32.97 18.58 26.93
C LEU A 351 33.01 19.44 25.65
N ILE A 352 32.93 20.77 25.80
CA ILE A 352 33.56 21.73 24.89
C ILE A 352 34.15 22.86 25.74
N LYS A 353 35.44 23.13 25.57
CA LYS A 353 36.08 24.41 25.90
C LYS A 353 37.42 24.53 25.16
N ASN A 354 37.51 25.44 24.21
CA ASN A 354 38.56 26.47 24.23
C ASN A 354 38.24 27.64 23.29
N LEU A 355 38.92 28.77 23.54
CA LEU A 355 38.56 30.13 23.10
C LEU A 355 39.39 30.62 21.91
N GLY A 356 38.88 31.63 21.19
CA GLY A 356 39.64 32.45 20.22
C GLY A 356 38.81 33.64 19.72
N THR A 357 39.32 34.86 19.85
CA THR A 357 38.55 36.13 19.73
C THR A 357 39.05 37.08 18.63
N GLY A 358 38.15 37.93 18.11
CA GLY A 358 38.46 39.18 17.37
C GLY A 358 38.35 39.07 15.83
N GLN A 359 38.13 40.15 15.07
CA GLN A 359 37.77 41.54 15.38
C GLN A 359 37.16 42.22 14.12
N LEU A 360 36.49 43.37 14.27
CA LEU A 360 35.84 44.12 13.16
C LEU A 360 36.82 44.66 12.10
N TRP A 361 36.36 44.81 10.85
CA TRP A 361 36.63 45.99 9.98
C TRP A 361 35.49 46.19 8.97
N SER A 362 35.25 47.44 8.56
CA SER A 362 34.16 47.88 7.67
C SER A 362 34.66 48.85 6.59
N THR A 363 34.19 48.76 5.34
CA THR A 363 34.13 49.91 4.40
C THR A 363 33.28 49.66 3.13
N ASN A 364 32.20 50.44 2.99
CA ASN A 364 31.85 51.32 1.86
C ASN A 364 31.89 50.88 0.36
N MET A 365 30.69 50.96 -0.24
CA MET A 365 30.27 51.88 -1.34
C MET A 365 30.40 51.54 -2.85
N LEU A 366 29.35 51.97 -3.57
CA LEU A 366 29.20 52.26 -5.03
C LEU A 366 29.13 51.01 -5.97
N HIS A 367 28.38 50.99 -7.09
CA HIS A 367 27.58 52.05 -7.73
C HIS A 367 26.29 51.53 -8.41
N ASN A 368 25.36 52.46 -8.59
CA ASN A 368 24.01 52.37 -9.16
C ASN A 368 23.95 52.04 -10.67
N ARG A 369 22.91 51.31 -11.12
CA ARG A 369 22.12 51.62 -12.34
C ARG A 369 20.88 50.71 -12.45
N GLY A 370 19.69 51.29 -12.36
CA GLY A 370 18.42 50.62 -12.69
C GLY A 370 17.75 51.25 -13.93
N ILE A 371 16.70 50.60 -14.44
CA ILE A 371 15.67 51.22 -15.30
C ILE A 371 14.30 50.73 -14.80
N ALA A 372 13.34 51.66 -14.74
CA ALA A 372 12.00 51.45 -14.16
C ALA A 372 10.94 51.09 -15.21
N TYR A 373 9.77 50.68 -14.69
CA TYR A 373 8.37 51.04 -15.01
C TYR A 373 7.47 49.79 -14.87
N ALA A 374 6.21 49.85 -14.38
CA ALA A 374 5.40 50.98 -13.93
C ALA A 374 4.53 50.58 -12.71
N ASP A 375 4.09 51.58 -11.95
CA ASP A 375 3.26 51.46 -10.74
C ASP A 375 1.79 51.78 -11.04
N SER A 376 0.84 51.04 -10.43
CA SER A 376 -0.38 51.68 -9.87
C SER A 376 -1.28 50.74 -9.03
N ARG A 377 -1.16 50.90 -7.70
CA ARG A 377 -2.24 51.16 -6.72
C ARG A 377 -3.18 50.06 -6.16
N LEU A 378 -3.15 50.03 -4.82
CA LEU A 378 -4.21 49.76 -3.83
C LEU A 378 -4.71 48.31 -3.64
N ALA A 379 -4.91 47.80 -2.41
CA ALA A 379 -4.90 48.44 -1.08
C ALA A 379 -4.07 47.67 -0.03
N MET A 380 -3.51 48.41 0.95
CA MET A 380 -2.84 47.85 2.13
C MET A 380 -3.85 47.48 3.22
N LEU A 381 -3.55 46.40 3.96
CA LEU A 381 -3.75 46.30 5.42
C LEU A 381 -2.77 45.23 5.98
N LYS A 382 -1.99 45.61 7.00
CA LYS A 382 -0.91 44.88 7.69
C LYS A 382 -0.59 45.68 9.00
N PRO A 383 0.26 45.19 9.94
CA PRO A 383 0.32 43.86 10.56
C PRO A 383 0.56 43.93 12.11
N THR A 384 0.36 42.84 12.86
CA THR A 384 0.92 42.61 14.22
C THR A 384 0.79 41.12 14.59
N ALA A 385 1.66 40.46 15.37
CA ALA A 385 3.05 40.74 15.79
C ALA A 385 3.71 39.43 16.34
N LEU A 386 5.06 39.39 16.37
CA LEU A 386 5.98 38.68 17.31
C LEU A 386 5.57 37.31 17.91
N THR A 387 6.25 36.18 17.67
CA THR A 387 7.65 35.79 18.00
C THR A 387 8.00 35.82 19.51
N LEU A 388 8.40 34.67 20.10
CA LEU A 388 9.73 34.41 20.74
C LEU A 388 9.74 33.48 22.01
N MET A 389 10.71 32.54 22.00
CA MET A 389 11.49 31.92 23.12
C MET A 389 10.97 30.81 24.06
N VAL A 390 11.97 29.99 24.43
CA VAL A 390 12.05 28.87 25.38
C VAL A 390 13.13 29.20 26.41
N THR A 391 12.94 28.96 27.72
CA THR A 391 14.06 28.77 28.68
C THR A 391 13.67 28.14 30.04
N ILE A 392 14.22 26.95 30.29
CA ILE A 392 14.85 26.40 31.52
C ILE A 392 14.52 27.01 32.91
N ALA A 393 14.04 26.16 33.84
CA ALA A 393 14.20 26.27 35.30
C ALA A 393 14.40 24.87 35.95
N LEU A 394 14.65 24.76 37.27
CA LEU A 394 15.47 23.67 37.85
C LEU A 394 15.28 23.39 39.38
N LEU A 395 15.85 22.26 39.83
CA LEU A 395 16.37 21.90 41.19
C LEU A 395 15.43 21.44 42.35
N SER A 396 15.60 20.17 42.75
CA SER A 396 15.74 19.58 44.12
C SER A 396 15.37 18.08 44.08
N GLY A 397 15.92 17.11 44.84
CA GLY A 397 17.05 17.07 45.78
C GLY A 397 17.59 15.61 45.92
N CYS A 398 18.62 15.38 46.75
CA CYS A 398 19.36 14.11 46.81
C CYS A 398 18.99 13.20 47.99
N SER A 399 19.31 11.90 47.88
CA SER A 399 19.87 11.05 48.96
C SER A 399 20.50 9.79 48.38
N SER A 400 21.40 9.16 49.15
CA SER A 400 22.45 8.26 48.64
C SER A 400 22.43 6.89 49.32
N ALA A 401 22.83 5.84 48.59
CA ALA A 401 23.45 4.65 49.18
C ALA A 401 24.37 3.98 48.14
N SER A 402 25.63 3.75 48.52
CA SER A 402 26.60 3.01 47.72
C SER A 402 26.56 1.52 48.07
N LEU A 403 27.05 0.65 47.19
CA LEU A 403 28.09 -0.32 47.53
C LEU A 403 28.73 -0.95 46.28
N VAL A 404 29.97 -1.42 46.46
CA VAL A 404 30.90 -1.93 45.45
C VAL A 404 31.05 -3.43 45.65
N SER A 405 31.11 -4.23 44.58
CA SER A 405 32.03 -5.37 44.52
C SER A 405 32.29 -5.86 43.09
N GLN A 406 33.32 -6.68 42.96
CA GLN A 406 34.19 -6.89 41.81
C GLN A 406 33.64 -7.86 40.74
N ARG A 407 34.28 -7.83 39.56
CA ARG A 407 34.20 -8.91 38.57
C ARG A 407 35.11 -10.06 39.00
N GLU A 408 34.60 -11.28 38.93
CA GLU A 408 35.42 -12.47 38.67
C GLU A 408 34.99 -13.10 37.35
N THR A 409 35.98 -13.56 36.58
CA THR A 409 35.79 -14.24 35.29
C THR A 409 35.75 -15.75 35.52
N SER A 410 34.58 -16.36 35.38
CA SER A 410 34.42 -17.82 35.28
C SER A 410 33.91 -18.22 33.91
N THR A 411 34.70 -19.00 33.16
CA THR A 411 34.33 -19.57 31.86
C THR A 411 33.19 -20.58 32.02
N PRO A 412 32.04 -20.43 31.36
CA PRO A 412 31.01 -21.48 31.36
C PRO A 412 31.41 -22.63 30.44
N SER A 413 31.22 -23.85 30.95
CA SER A 413 31.35 -25.11 30.22
C SER A 413 30.45 -25.16 28.97
N ALA A 414 30.79 -26.02 28.02
CA ALA A 414 29.94 -26.33 26.88
C ALA A 414 28.61 -26.94 27.36
N ALA A 415 27.56 -26.12 27.40
CA ALA A 415 26.20 -26.57 27.61
C ALA A 415 25.65 -27.11 26.29
N THR A 416 25.14 -28.34 26.33
CA THR A 416 24.20 -28.88 25.33
C THR A 416 23.10 -27.84 25.07
N PRO A 417 22.66 -27.61 23.82
CA PRO A 417 21.56 -26.67 23.56
C PRO A 417 20.33 -27.10 24.36
N ALA A 418 19.92 -26.24 25.30
CA ALA A 418 18.70 -26.45 26.06
C ALA A 418 17.52 -26.50 25.08
N SER A 419 16.69 -27.54 25.18
CA SER A 419 15.49 -27.69 24.36
C SER A 419 14.65 -26.43 24.46
N ALA A 420 14.46 -25.72 23.35
CA ALA A 420 13.50 -24.63 23.28
C ALA A 420 12.13 -25.16 23.70
N THR A 421 11.57 -24.60 24.77
CA THR A 421 10.31 -25.05 25.35
C THR A 421 9.21 -24.80 24.31
N ARG A 422 8.71 -25.89 23.69
CA ARG A 422 7.60 -25.79 22.73
C ARG A 422 6.39 -25.16 23.41
N LEU A 423 5.70 -24.29 22.67
CA LEU A 423 4.43 -23.70 23.10
C LEU A 423 3.44 -24.80 23.52
N SER A 424 2.89 -24.70 24.73
CA SER A 424 1.75 -25.53 25.14
C SER A 424 0.42 -24.88 24.75
N TYR A 425 -0.47 -25.72 24.22
CA TYR A 425 -1.85 -25.40 23.89
C TYR A 425 -2.85 -25.79 24.99
N ASP A 426 -2.41 -26.24 26.17
CA ASP A 426 -3.28 -26.85 27.19
C ASP A 426 -4.40 -25.91 27.66
N ASP A 427 -4.10 -24.65 27.97
CA ASP A 427 -5.13 -23.67 28.36
C ASP A 427 -6.12 -23.39 27.23
N TYR A 428 -5.66 -23.39 25.97
CA TYR A 428 -6.55 -23.20 24.82
C TYR A 428 -7.40 -24.44 24.57
N ALA A 429 -6.87 -25.65 24.79
CA ALA A 429 -7.65 -26.87 24.80
C ALA A 429 -8.72 -26.84 25.90
N THR A 430 -8.40 -26.33 27.09
CA THR A 430 -9.39 -26.11 28.16
C THR A 430 -10.47 -25.11 27.74
N VAL A 431 -10.11 -23.97 27.14
CA VAL A 431 -11.07 -22.99 26.60
C VAL A 431 -12.00 -23.65 25.59
N LEU A 432 -11.44 -24.32 24.58
CA LEU A 432 -12.22 -24.93 23.51
C LEU A 432 -13.12 -26.07 24.00
N ALA A 433 -12.64 -26.91 24.93
CA ALA A 433 -13.44 -28.00 25.50
C ALA A 433 -14.51 -27.54 26.51
N THR A 434 -14.36 -26.34 27.10
CA THR A 434 -15.32 -25.82 28.10
C THR A 434 -16.41 -24.97 27.46
N TYR A 435 -16.06 -24.15 26.45
CA TYR A 435 -16.94 -23.11 25.92
C TYR A 435 -17.42 -23.36 24.49
N VAL A 436 -16.97 -24.43 23.81
CA VAL A 436 -17.42 -24.79 22.45
C VAL A 436 -18.16 -26.13 22.50
N ASP A 437 -19.34 -26.20 21.91
CA ASP A 437 -20.15 -27.43 21.85
C ASP A 437 -19.76 -28.35 20.68
N GLU A 438 -20.46 -29.48 20.52
CA GLU A 438 -20.21 -30.44 19.45
C GLU A 438 -20.55 -29.90 18.05
N GLN A 439 -21.42 -28.87 17.99
CA GLN A 439 -21.86 -28.18 16.79
C GLN A 439 -20.89 -27.05 16.37
N GLY A 440 -19.96 -26.66 17.26
CA GLY A 440 -19.00 -25.59 17.05
C GLY A 440 -19.52 -24.20 17.43
N LEU A 441 -20.58 -24.12 18.25
CA LEU A 441 -21.12 -22.88 18.81
C LEU A 441 -20.47 -22.57 20.16
N VAL A 442 -20.36 -21.28 20.49
CA VAL A 442 -19.57 -20.80 21.62
C VAL A 442 -20.44 -20.14 22.70
N ASP A 443 -20.28 -20.55 23.96
CA ASP A 443 -20.80 -19.77 25.10
C ASP A 443 -19.90 -18.57 25.38
N TYR A 444 -20.10 -17.51 24.58
CA TYR A 444 -19.41 -16.24 24.73
C TYR A 444 -19.64 -15.58 26.10
N ARG A 445 -20.75 -15.86 26.79
CA ARG A 445 -21.04 -15.25 28.11
C ARG A 445 -20.25 -15.93 29.21
N ALA A 446 -20.21 -17.26 29.24
CA ALA A 446 -19.39 -17.99 30.21
C ALA A 446 -17.88 -17.76 29.97
N LEU A 447 -17.46 -17.64 28.71
CA LEU A 447 -16.08 -17.28 28.35
C LEU A 447 -15.74 -15.83 28.75
N GLN A 448 -16.65 -14.87 28.52
CA GLN A 448 -16.48 -13.47 28.96
C GLN A 448 -16.41 -13.34 30.49
N ALA A 449 -17.11 -14.21 31.23
CA ALA A 449 -17.01 -14.27 32.69
C ALA A 449 -15.67 -14.85 33.19
N ASN A 450 -14.98 -15.66 32.38
CA ASN A 450 -13.73 -16.35 32.75
C ASN A 450 -12.65 -16.28 31.65
N PRO A 451 -12.23 -15.07 31.22
CA PRO A 451 -11.38 -14.90 30.02
C PRO A 451 -9.91 -15.26 30.24
N GLN A 452 -9.50 -15.53 31.49
CA GLN A 452 -8.10 -15.68 31.90
C GLN A 452 -7.32 -16.75 31.12
N PRO A 453 -7.81 -18.00 30.92
CA PRO A 453 -7.06 -19.02 30.18
C PRO A 453 -6.84 -18.66 28.71
N LEU A 454 -7.80 -17.97 28.08
CA LEU A 454 -7.67 -17.48 26.70
C LEU A 454 -6.64 -16.36 26.59
N THR A 455 -6.68 -15.39 27.51
CA THR A 455 -5.70 -14.29 27.56
C THR A 455 -4.29 -14.83 27.78
N GLN A 456 -4.09 -15.74 28.74
CA GLN A 456 -2.79 -16.37 29.00
C GLN A 456 -2.26 -17.15 27.79
N PHE A 457 -3.14 -17.81 27.03
CA PHE A 457 -2.74 -18.45 25.78
C PHE A 457 -2.26 -17.42 24.74
N ILE A 458 -2.99 -16.32 24.56
CA ILE A 458 -2.63 -15.26 23.60
C ILE A 458 -1.34 -14.54 24.00
N ASP A 459 -1.10 -14.30 25.29
CA ASP A 459 0.18 -13.77 25.79
C ASP A 459 1.34 -14.72 25.43
N ARG A 460 1.14 -16.04 25.54
CA ARG A 460 2.15 -17.03 25.12
C ARG A 460 2.34 -17.11 23.60
N LEU A 461 1.30 -16.90 22.79
CA LEU A 461 1.45 -16.76 21.33
C LEU A 461 2.35 -15.57 20.99
N GLY A 462 2.20 -14.46 21.69
CA GLY A 462 3.04 -13.27 21.52
C GLY A 462 4.49 -13.46 22.00
N ALA A 463 4.70 -14.27 23.03
CA ALA A 463 6.01 -14.55 23.62
C ALA A 463 6.89 -15.54 22.83
N VAL A 464 6.37 -16.21 21.80
CA VAL A 464 7.19 -17.03 20.89
C VAL A 464 8.19 -16.12 20.15
N ALA A 465 9.48 -16.44 20.19
CA ALA A 465 10.49 -15.66 19.49
C ALA A 465 10.39 -15.85 17.96
N PRO A 466 10.59 -14.81 17.13
CA PRO A 466 10.52 -14.90 15.66
C PRO A 466 11.38 -16.03 15.09
N ASP A 467 12.64 -16.15 15.53
CA ASP A 467 13.57 -17.18 15.07
C ASP A 467 13.14 -18.61 15.47
N THR A 468 12.39 -18.74 16.57
CA THR A 468 11.83 -20.04 17.00
C THR A 468 10.66 -20.43 16.12
N TYR A 469 9.77 -19.49 15.79
CA TYR A 469 8.67 -19.70 14.85
C TYR A 469 9.19 -20.04 13.44
N ALA A 470 10.16 -19.27 12.93
CA ALA A 470 10.76 -19.48 11.61
C ALA A 470 11.53 -20.81 11.47
N ALA A 471 11.93 -21.44 12.59
CA ALA A 471 12.58 -22.74 12.63
C ALA A 471 11.59 -23.93 12.74
N TRP A 472 10.27 -23.67 12.80
CA TRP A 472 9.25 -24.73 12.83
C TRP A 472 8.93 -25.27 11.44
N SER A 473 8.37 -26.48 11.40
CA SER A 473 7.83 -27.05 10.16
C SER A 473 6.60 -26.26 9.68
N ASP A 474 6.34 -26.24 8.37
CA ASP A 474 5.15 -25.61 7.78
C ASP A 474 3.87 -26.04 8.50
N ALA A 475 3.76 -27.34 8.85
CA ALA A 475 2.61 -27.87 9.58
C ALA A 475 2.47 -27.30 11.00
N ASP A 476 3.58 -27.08 11.71
CA ASP A 476 3.57 -26.43 13.02
C ASP A 476 3.26 -24.93 12.91
N GLN A 477 3.78 -24.25 11.87
CA GLN A 477 3.52 -22.84 11.59
C GLN A 477 2.04 -22.60 11.24
N ILE A 478 1.47 -23.36 10.29
CA ILE A 478 0.04 -23.29 9.93
C ILE A 478 -0.84 -23.58 11.15
N ALA A 479 -0.54 -24.64 11.93
CA ALA A 479 -1.29 -24.97 13.13
C ALA A 479 -1.26 -23.84 14.17
N PHE A 480 -0.09 -23.23 14.39
CA PHE A 480 0.07 -22.08 15.27
C PHE A 480 -0.75 -20.86 14.81
N LEU A 481 -0.68 -20.51 13.52
CA LEU A 481 -1.42 -19.36 12.97
C LEU A 481 -2.94 -19.56 13.00
N ILE A 482 -3.44 -20.76 12.69
CA ILE A 482 -4.88 -21.09 12.83
C ILE A 482 -5.33 -20.94 14.28
N ASN A 483 -4.56 -21.48 15.23
CA ASN A 483 -4.86 -21.34 16.66
C ASN A 483 -4.83 -19.87 17.10
N ALA A 484 -3.87 -19.08 16.61
CA ALA A 484 -3.74 -17.66 16.89
C ALA A 484 -4.94 -16.87 16.36
N TYR A 485 -5.31 -17.05 15.09
CA TYR A 485 -6.47 -16.40 14.49
C TYR A 485 -7.76 -16.70 15.28
N ASN A 486 -8.02 -17.97 15.57
CA ASN A 486 -9.24 -18.39 16.25
C ASN A 486 -9.28 -17.86 17.71
N ALA A 487 -8.16 -17.93 18.44
CA ALA A 487 -8.08 -17.41 19.80
C ALA A 487 -8.24 -15.88 19.86
N ILE A 488 -7.58 -15.14 18.96
CA ILE A 488 -7.69 -13.69 18.84
C ILE A 488 -9.12 -13.28 18.43
N THR A 489 -9.76 -14.06 17.57
CA THR A 489 -11.17 -13.85 17.21
C THR A 489 -12.07 -14.02 18.43
N LEU A 490 -11.94 -15.10 19.21
CA LEU A 490 -12.68 -15.29 20.46
C LEU A 490 -12.45 -14.13 21.45
N GLN A 491 -11.18 -13.72 21.65
CA GLN A 491 -10.83 -12.61 22.53
C GLN A 491 -11.46 -11.29 22.04
N SER A 492 -11.50 -11.08 20.73
CA SER A 492 -12.11 -9.89 20.13
C SER A 492 -13.61 -9.80 20.41
N ILE A 493 -14.34 -10.92 20.42
CA ILE A 493 -15.76 -10.96 20.79
C ILE A 493 -15.96 -10.63 22.27
N ILE A 494 -15.28 -11.35 23.17
CA ILE A 494 -15.53 -11.23 24.63
C ILE A 494 -15.01 -9.93 25.25
N ASN A 495 -14.17 -9.17 24.54
CA ASN A 495 -13.73 -7.84 24.95
C ASN A 495 -14.80 -6.75 24.77
N GLU A 496 -15.94 -7.06 24.13
CA GLU A 496 -17.02 -6.10 23.89
C GLU A 496 -18.12 -6.23 24.97
N ASP A 497 -18.43 -5.11 25.65
CA ASP A 497 -19.52 -5.01 26.62
C ASP A 497 -20.48 -3.86 26.21
N PRO A 498 -21.77 -4.15 25.90
CA PRO A 498 -22.33 -5.48 25.72
C PRO A 498 -21.72 -6.20 24.51
N LEU A 499 -21.77 -7.54 24.55
CA LEU A 499 -21.46 -8.41 23.42
C LEU A 499 -22.25 -7.94 22.18
N LYS A 500 -21.58 -7.91 21.02
CA LYS A 500 -22.21 -7.57 19.74
C LYS A 500 -23.03 -8.75 19.22
N ASP A 501 -23.99 -8.47 18.34
CA ASP A 501 -24.72 -9.52 17.63
C ASP A 501 -23.93 -10.06 16.42
N SER A 502 -22.98 -9.30 15.87
CA SER A 502 -22.02 -9.76 14.87
C SER A 502 -20.58 -9.33 15.18
N ILE A 503 -19.60 -10.15 14.78
CA ILE A 503 -18.19 -9.75 14.72
C ILE A 503 -17.97 -8.50 13.86
N LYS A 504 -18.83 -8.25 12.86
CA LYS A 504 -18.73 -7.09 11.95
C LYS A 504 -19.02 -5.76 12.64
N ASP A 505 -19.69 -5.78 13.78
CA ASP A 505 -19.98 -4.58 14.58
C ASP A 505 -18.77 -4.15 15.43
N ILE A 506 -17.71 -4.98 15.46
CA ILE A 506 -16.48 -4.72 16.18
C ILE A 506 -15.54 -3.89 15.30
N PHE A 507 -15.45 -2.59 15.59
CA PHE A 507 -14.68 -1.65 14.78
C PHE A 507 -13.24 -2.12 14.56
N GLY A 508 -12.88 -2.29 13.28
CA GLY A 508 -11.51 -2.58 12.86
C GLY A 508 -10.96 -3.94 13.27
N VAL A 509 -11.79 -4.91 13.67
CA VAL A 509 -11.35 -6.21 14.22
C VAL A 509 -10.37 -6.96 13.31
N TRP A 510 -10.59 -6.97 11.98
CA TRP A 510 -9.66 -7.62 11.07
C TRP A 510 -8.43 -6.80 10.69
N LYS A 511 -8.56 -5.47 10.53
CA LYS A 511 -7.58 -4.62 9.82
C LYS A 511 -6.87 -3.55 10.66
N ILE A 512 -7.37 -3.28 11.87
CA ILE A 512 -6.88 -2.19 12.73
C ILE A 512 -6.42 -2.73 14.09
N LYS A 513 -7.21 -3.61 14.73
CA LYS A 513 -6.81 -4.26 15.98
C LYS A 513 -5.58 -5.14 15.73
N ARG A 514 -4.46 -4.83 16.39
CA ARG A 514 -3.19 -5.56 16.28
C ARG A 514 -2.93 -6.37 17.54
N HIS A 515 -2.37 -7.56 17.36
CA HIS A 515 -2.07 -8.53 18.40
C HIS A 515 -0.61 -8.97 18.25
N THR A 516 0.06 -9.28 19.35
CA THR A 516 1.43 -9.81 19.31
C THR A 516 1.35 -11.31 19.06
N VAL A 517 1.95 -11.78 17.97
CA VAL A 517 2.01 -13.19 17.58
C VAL A 517 3.42 -13.47 17.07
N ALA A 518 4.12 -14.44 17.66
CA ALA A 518 5.52 -14.75 17.36
C ALA A 518 6.45 -13.52 17.40
N GLY A 519 6.27 -12.63 18.39
CA GLY A 519 7.00 -11.37 18.51
C GLY A 519 6.64 -10.27 17.49
N GLN A 520 5.73 -10.53 16.54
CA GLN A 520 5.29 -9.58 15.52
C GLN A 520 3.93 -8.96 15.86
N SER A 521 3.72 -7.70 15.47
CA SER A 521 2.43 -7.01 15.65
C SER A 521 1.55 -7.20 14.42
N LEU A 522 0.69 -8.22 14.44
CA LEU A 522 -0.14 -8.66 13.31
C LEU A 522 -1.62 -8.33 13.54
N THR A 523 -2.40 -8.22 12.46
CA THR A 523 -3.87 -8.18 12.51
C THR A 523 -4.43 -9.54 12.09
N LEU A 524 -5.73 -9.81 12.32
CA LEU A 524 -6.36 -11.05 11.81
C LEU A 524 -6.28 -11.14 10.27
N ASP A 525 -6.48 -10.02 9.57
CA ASP A 525 -6.34 -9.90 8.11
C ASP A 525 -4.92 -10.29 7.66
N ALA A 526 -3.87 -9.86 8.39
CA ALA A 526 -2.49 -10.23 8.07
C ALA A 526 -2.19 -11.71 8.31
N ILE A 527 -2.68 -12.28 9.41
CA ILE A 527 -2.51 -13.73 9.72
C ILE A 527 -3.13 -14.58 8.59
N GLU A 528 -4.32 -14.21 8.12
CA GLU A 528 -5.04 -14.93 7.08
C GLU A 528 -4.54 -14.63 5.66
N HIS A 529 -4.54 -13.36 5.24
CA HIS A 529 -4.35 -12.96 3.85
C HIS A 529 -2.90 -12.70 3.44
N ASP A 530 -2.04 -12.24 4.36
CA ASP A 530 -0.64 -11.93 4.06
C ASP A 530 0.26 -13.15 4.32
N ILE A 531 -0.03 -13.94 5.36
CA ILE A 531 0.79 -15.09 5.77
C ILE A 531 0.15 -16.41 5.33
N LEU A 532 -0.94 -16.86 5.96
CA LEU A 532 -1.49 -18.22 5.75
C LEU A 532 -1.81 -18.54 4.28
N ARG A 533 -2.45 -17.60 3.57
CA ARG A 533 -2.85 -17.80 2.17
C ARG A 533 -1.70 -17.68 1.17
N GLN A 534 -0.69 -16.83 1.43
CA GLN A 534 0.41 -16.61 0.48
C GLN A 534 1.53 -17.64 0.63
N GLU A 535 1.90 -17.98 1.88
CA GLU A 535 3.11 -18.76 2.15
C GLU A 535 2.90 -20.26 1.97
N PHE A 536 1.71 -20.79 2.32
CA PHE A 536 1.53 -22.24 2.52
C PHE A 536 0.72 -22.97 1.45
N SER A 537 -0.01 -22.27 0.56
CA SER A 537 -0.81 -22.90 -0.52
C SER A 537 -1.76 -24.02 -0.06
N GLU A 538 -2.28 -23.94 1.18
CA GLU A 538 -3.11 -24.96 1.81
C GLU A 538 -4.58 -24.48 1.89
N PRO A 539 -5.43 -24.77 0.90
CA PRO A 539 -6.79 -24.20 0.87
C PRO A 539 -7.72 -24.77 1.96
N ARG A 540 -7.35 -25.86 2.65
CA ARG A 540 -8.16 -26.41 3.75
C ARG A 540 -8.18 -25.52 4.99
N ILE A 541 -7.29 -24.52 5.09
CA ILE A 541 -7.34 -23.49 6.15
C ILE A 541 -8.69 -22.77 6.21
N HIS A 542 -9.39 -22.63 5.08
CA HIS A 542 -10.71 -21.99 5.00
C HIS A 542 -11.82 -22.76 5.70
N ALA A 543 -11.61 -24.04 6.03
CA ALA A 543 -12.49 -24.80 6.92
C ALA A 543 -12.10 -24.64 8.41
N ALA A 544 -10.91 -24.09 8.69
CA ALA A 544 -10.28 -24.07 10.00
C ALA A 544 -10.21 -22.68 10.66
N LEU A 545 -10.20 -21.60 9.86
CA LEU A 545 -10.30 -20.22 10.31
C LEU A 545 -11.77 -19.87 10.58
N VAL A 546 -12.10 -19.56 11.82
CA VAL A 546 -13.48 -19.34 12.27
C VAL A 546 -13.69 -17.89 12.66
N CYS A 547 -14.41 -17.20 11.79
CA CYS A 547 -14.81 -15.81 11.85
C CYS A 547 -15.91 -15.47 12.87
N ALA A 548 -16.19 -16.36 13.85
CA ALA A 548 -17.23 -16.20 14.88
C ALA A 548 -18.66 -15.92 14.38
N ALA A 549 -18.99 -16.24 13.13
CA ALA A 549 -20.34 -16.09 12.58
C ALA A 549 -21.03 -17.43 12.32
N GLN A 550 -22.36 -17.43 12.31
CA GLN A 550 -23.19 -18.63 12.20
C GLN A 550 -22.96 -19.44 10.92
N SER A 551 -22.65 -18.79 9.78
CA SER A 551 -22.26 -19.47 8.53
C SER A 551 -20.74 -19.72 8.37
N CYS A 552 -19.90 -19.43 9.38
CA CYS A 552 -18.49 -19.86 9.38
C CYS A 552 -18.39 -21.40 9.52
N PRO A 553 -17.23 -22.01 9.25
CA PRO A 553 -17.00 -23.42 9.58
C PRO A 553 -17.13 -23.66 11.10
N PRO A 554 -17.60 -24.84 11.55
CA PRO A 554 -17.72 -25.16 12.98
C PRO A 554 -16.41 -25.01 13.75
N LEU A 555 -16.40 -24.29 14.88
CA LEU A 555 -15.18 -24.20 15.70
C LEU A 555 -14.84 -25.57 16.32
N ARG A 556 -13.60 -26.03 16.17
CA ARG A 556 -13.15 -27.30 16.77
C ARG A 556 -12.92 -27.12 18.27
N GLN A 557 -13.46 -28.04 19.07
CA GLN A 557 -13.26 -28.16 20.53
C GLN A 557 -11.82 -28.52 20.99
N ALA A 558 -10.82 -28.38 20.12
CA ALA A 558 -9.43 -28.78 20.37
C ALA A 558 -8.46 -28.03 19.44
N PRO A 559 -7.26 -27.66 19.92
CA PRO A 559 -6.27 -26.92 19.14
C PRO A 559 -5.68 -27.74 17.99
N TYR A 560 -5.26 -27.04 16.93
CA TYR A 560 -4.47 -27.61 15.84
C TYR A 560 -3.03 -27.87 16.31
N THR A 561 -2.41 -28.92 15.80
CA THR A 561 -1.03 -29.31 16.15
C THR A 561 -0.33 -29.82 14.89
N GLY A 562 0.90 -29.39 14.58
CA GLY A 562 1.56 -29.74 13.31
C GLY A 562 1.64 -31.25 13.06
N ALA A 563 1.93 -32.03 14.10
CA ALA A 563 1.95 -33.49 14.08
C ALA A 563 0.60 -34.17 13.69
N ARG A 564 -0.53 -33.44 13.72
CA ARG A 564 -1.86 -33.92 13.33
C ARG A 564 -2.57 -33.00 12.34
N LEU A 565 -1.90 -31.95 11.82
CA LEU A 565 -2.56 -30.87 11.08
C LEU A 565 -3.36 -31.40 9.89
N ASP A 566 -2.76 -32.25 9.06
CA ASP A 566 -3.41 -32.83 7.88
C ASP A 566 -4.70 -33.59 8.25
N GLN A 567 -4.64 -34.47 9.26
CA GLN A 567 -5.80 -35.19 9.79
C GLN A 567 -6.86 -34.24 10.35
N GLN A 568 -6.46 -33.18 11.05
CA GLN A 568 -7.37 -32.18 11.62
C GLN A 568 -8.03 -31.33 10.51
N LEU A 569 -7.31 -30.96 9.46
CA LEU A 569 -7.88 -30.26 8.30
C LEU A 569 -8.84 -31.16 7.52
N GLU A 570 -8.49 -32.43 7.29
CA GLU A 570 -9.38 -33.43 6.66
C GLU A 570 -10.70 -33.63 7.41
N ASP A 571 -10.65 -33.85 8.73
CA ASP A 571 -11.84 -33.95 9.58
C ASP A 571 -12.66 -32.65 9.58
N GLN A 572 -11.98 -31.50 9.57
CA GLN A 572 -12.63 -30.20 9.60
C GLN A 572 -13.43 -29.92 8.31
N VAL A 573 -12.85 -30.24 7.15
CA VAL A 573 -13.55 -30.11 5.86
C VAL A 573 -14.78 -31.01 5.81
N ARG A 574 -14.69 -32.25 6.34
CA ARG A 574 -15.84 -33.18 6.42
C ARG A 574 -16.94 -32.62 7.32
N ARG A 575 -16.60 -32.13 8.50
CA ARG A 575 -17.54 -31.49 9.44
C ARG A 575 -18.22 -30.27 8.82
N TRP A 576 -17.46 -29.40 8.15
CA TRP A 576 -18.01 -28.21 7.51
C TRP A 576 -18.94 -28.56 6.35
N LEU A 577 -18.53 -29.44 5.43
CA LEU A 577 -19.36 -29.85 4.28
C LEU A 577 -20.61 -30.67 4.70
N ALA A 578 -20.58 -31.34 5.85
CA ALA A 578 -21.76 -31.99 6.45
C ALA A 578 -22.68 -31.01 7.21
N SER A 579 -22.24 -29.78 7.48
CA SER A 579 -23.06 -28.76 8.14
C SER A 579 -24.03 -28.09 7.16
N PRO A 580 -25.14 -27.49 7.65
CA PRO A 580 -26.08 -26.73 6.81
C PRO A 580 -25.44 -25.57 6.02
N HIS A 581 -24.25 -25.11 6.43
CA HIS A 581 -23.54 -23.94 5.90
C HIS A 581 -22.39 -24.31 4.92
N GLY A 582 -22.16 -25.61 4.67
CA GLY A 582 -21.07 -26.10 3.83
C GLY A 582 -21.49 -26.50 2.41
N LEU A 583 -22.38 -27.49 2.30
CA LEU A 583 -22.84 -28.07 1.02
C LEU A 583 -24.31 -28.52 1.14
N GLN A 584 -25.12 -28.16 0.16
CA GLN A 584 -26.48 -28.67 -0.03
C GLN A 584 -26.63 -29.16 -1.47
N ILE A 585 -27.19 -30.36 -1.66
CA ILE A 585 -27.45 -30.96 -2.98
C ILE A 585 -28.92 -31.31 -3.05
N ASP A 586 -29.67 -30.60 -3.90
CA ASP A 586 -31.06 -30.86 -4.22
C ASP A 586 -31.13 -31.43 -5.65
N ARG A 587 -31.36 -32.75 -5.72
CA ARG A 587 -31.44 -33.47 -7.00
C ARG A 587 -32.78 -33.29 -7.71
N ASP A 588 -33.84 -32.93 -6.99
CA ASP A 588 -35.17 -32.75 -7.58
C ASP A 588 -35.27 -31.37 -8.27
N ALA A 589 -34.59 -30.36 -7.71
CA ALA A 589 -34.45 -29.03 -8.29
C ALA A 589 -33.24 -28.86 -9.25
N ASN A 590 -32.41 -29.89 -9.44
CA ASN A 590 -31.11 -29.84 -10.12
C ASN A 590 -30.22 -28.67 -9.64
N ARG A 591 -30.00 -28.60 -8.32
CA ARG A 591 -29.35 -27.49 -7.65
C ARG A 591 -28.29 -27.98 -6.67
N VAL A 592 -27.12 -27.36 -6.73
CA VAL A 592 -26.04 -27.52 -5.74
C VAL A 592 -25.73 -26.15 -5.17
N ALA A 593 -25.78 -26.02 -3.85
CA ALA A 593 -25.40 -24.79 -3.15
C ALA A 593 -24.21 -25.06 -2.23
N ILE A 594 -23.17 -24.24 -2.32
CA ILE A 594 -21.94 -24.37 -1.52
C ILE A 594 -21.71 -23.10 -0.69
N SER A 595 -20.94 -23.19 0.39
CA SER A 595 -20.66 -22.03 1.25
C SER A 595 -20.11 -20.81 0.49
N ALA A 596 -20.53 -19.60 0.85
CA ALA A 596 -20.05 -18.35 0.24
C ALA A 596 -18.53 -18.13 0.37
N ILE A 597 -17.87 -18.78 1.34
CA ILE A 597 -16.41 -18.83 1.49
C ILE A 597 -15.73 -19.33 0.20
N PHE A 598 -16.36 -20.27 -0.51
CA PHE A 598 -15.86 -20.74 -1.80
C PHE A 598 -16.00 -19.72 -2.93
N ASP A 599 -16.93 -18.75 -2.83
CA ASP A 599 -16.95 -17.63 -3.77
C ASP A 599 -15.85 -16.63 -3.45
N TRP A 600 -15.69 -16.26 -2.17
CA TRP A 600 -14.73 -15.25 -1.74
C TRP A 600 -13.28 -15.68 -1.94
N PHE A 601 -12.97 -16.97 -1.73
CA PHE A 601 -11.60 -17.49 -1.73
C PHE A 601 -11.36 -18.65 -2.71
N GLY A 602 -12.30 -18.98 -3.59
CA GLY A 602 -12.20 -20.14 -4.49
C GLY A 602 -10.97 -20.17 -5.42
N GLU A 603 -10.28 -19.04 -5.60
CA GLU A 603 -9.00 -18.98 -6.32
C GLU A 603 -7.93 -19.86 -5.64
N ASP A 604 -7.93 -19.94 -4.31
CA ASP A 604 -6.95 -20.67 -3.50
C ASP A 604 -6.99 -22.20 -3.76
N TRP A 605 -8.10 -22.72 -4.31
CA TRP A 605 -8.22 -24.13 -4.70
C TRP A 605 -7.68 -24.42 -6.10
N GLN A 606 -7.55 -23.42 -6.98
CA GLN A 606 -7.12 -23.67 -8.37
C GLN A 606 -5.72 -24.30 -8.50
N PRO A 607 -4.68 -23.87 -7.74
CA PRO A 607 -3.33 -24.45 -7.86
C PRO A 607 -3.25 -25.97 -7.65
N ARG A 608 -4.18 -26.54 -6.86
CA ARG A 608 -4.17 -27.97 -6.47
C ARG A 608 -5.34 -28.77 -7.05
N TYR A 609 -6.46 -28.14 -7.37
CA TYR A 609 -7.71 -28.82 -7.74
C TYR A 609 -8.30 -28.40 -9.09
N ALA A 610 -7.66 -27.52 -9.86
CA ALA A 610 -8.15 -27.14 -11.20
C ALA A 610 -8.32 -28.34 -12.14
N VAL A 611 -9.43 -28.34 -12.89
CA VAL A 611 -9.76 -29.35 -13.91
C VAL A 611 -10.33 -28.70 -15.17
N GLU A 612 -9.94 -29.24 -16.33
CA GLU A 612 -10.37 -28.74 -17.64
C GLU A 612 -11.84 -29.08 -17.95
N SER A 613 -12.33 -30.23 -17.48
CA SER A 613 -13.67 -30.73 -17.74
C SER A 613 -14.24 -31.52 -16.55
N GLY A 614 -15.55 -31.78 -16.59
CA GLY A 614 -16.33 -32.24 -15.43
C GLY A 614 -16.69 -31.08 -14.49
N PHE A 615 -17.80 -31.22 -13.76
CA PHE A 615 -18.39 -30.17 -12.92
C PHE A 615 -18.90 -28.93 -13.70
N THR A 616 -19.84 -28.20 -13.10
CA THR A 616 -20.39 -26.97 -13.69
C THR A 616 -19.54 -25.73 -13.38
N GLY A 617 -19.83 -24.61 -14.05
CA GLY A 617 -19.22 -23.31 -13.76
C GLY A 617 -17.83 -23.06 -14.36
N ASN A 618 -17.21 -21.96 -13.91
CA ASN A 618 -15.90 -21.48 -14.36
C ASN A 618 -14.72 -22.24 -13.70
N GLY A 619 -13.46 -21.89 -14.02
CA GLY A 619 -12.28 -22.58 -13.49
C GLY A 619 -12.20 -22.62 -11.95
N LYS A 620 -12.52 -21.49 -11.29
CA LYS A 620 -12.63 -21.37 -9.82
C LYS A 620 -13.65 -22.34 -9.24
N GLN A 621 -14.86 -22.33 -9.82
CA GLN A 621 -15.99 -23.15 -9.40
C GLN A 621 -15.71 -24.65 -9.61
N ARG A 622 -15.13 -25.04 -10.76
CA ARG A 622 -14.73 -26.43 -11.02
C ARG A 622 -13.63 -26.91 -10.08
N ALA A 623 -12.64 -26.07 -9.75
CA ALA A 623 -11.60 -26.43 -8.78
C ALA A 623 -12.18 -26.70 -7.39
N THR A 624 -13.09 -25.83 -6.94
CA THR A 624 -13.83 -26.02 -5.69
C THR A 624 -14.68 -27.29 -5.70
N LEU A 625 -15.46 -27.51 -6.76
CA LEU A 625 -16.32 -28.70 -6.87
C LEU A 625 -15.50 -30.00 -6.94
N ASN A 626 -14.35 -29.98 -7.62
CA ASN A 626 -13.40 -31.09 -7.62
C ASN A 626 -12.85 -31.40 -6.23
N PHE A 627 -12.50 -30.36 -5.45
CA PHE A 627 -12.13 -30.51 -4.04
C PHE A 627 -13.27 -31.13 -3.21
N ILE A 628 -14.46 -30.53 -3.23
CA ILE A 628 -15.65 -31.02 -2.51
C ILE A 628 -15.95 -32.49 -2.88
N SER A 629 -15.74 -32.87 -4.15
CA SER A 629 -15.97 -34.23 -4.66
C SER A 629 -15.17 -35.32 -3.92
N GLN A 630 -14.12 -34.96 -3.17
CA GLN A 630 -13.26 -35.88 -2.41
C GLN A 630 -13.80 -36.17 -0.99
N TYR A 631 -14.79 -35.40 -0.53
CA TYR A 631 -15.34 -35.46 0.83
C TYR A 631 -16.80 -35.96 0.89
N VAL A 632 -17.47 -36.07 -0.26
CA VAL A 632 -18.88 -36.50 -0.40
C VAL A 632 -19.00 -38.01 -0.71
N SER A 633 -20.23 -38.55 -0.67
CA SER A 633 -20.46 -39.96 -1.04
C SER A 633 -20.13 -40.23 -2.53
N PRO A 634 -19.83 -41.48 -2.93
CA PRO A 634 -19.59 -41.82 -4.34
C PRO A 634 -20.73 -41.41 -5.28
N GLU A 635 -21.98 -41.48 -4.80
CA GLU A 635 -23.18 -41.09 -5.52
C GLU A 635 -23.29 -39.56 -5.68
N GLN A 636 -22.98 -38.80 -4.62
CA GLN A 636 -22.90 -37.34 -4.68
C GLN A 636 -21.77 -36.91 -5.61
N ARG A 637 -20.59 -37.56 -5.52
CA ARG A 637 -19.45 -37.33 -6.42
C ARG A 637 -19.82 -37.57 -7.89
N ALA A 638 -20.51 -38.67 -8.18
CA ALA A 638 -20.97 -38.98 -9.53
C ALA A 638 -21.96 -37.92 -10.07
N TYR A 639 -22.88 -37.44 -9.23
CA TYR A 639 -23.79 -36.34 -9.57
C TYR A 639 -23.04 -35.02 -9.82
N LEU A 640 -22.12 -34.63 -8.92
CA LEU A 640 -21.31 -33.42 -9.07
C LEU A 640 -20.48 -33.43 -10.37
N LEU A 641 -19.92 -34.58 -10.74
CA LEU A 641 -19.12 -34.75 -11.96
C LEU A 641 -19.92 -34.55 -13.26
N GLN A 642 -21.21 -34.88 -13.27
CA GLN A 642 -22.08 -34.72 -14.45
C GLN A 642 -22.22 -33.26 -14.89
N GLY A 643 -22.21 -32.33 -13.93
CA GLY A 643 -22.30 -30.88 -14.18
C GLY A 643 -23.70 -30.38 -14.62
N ASP A 644 -24.70 -31.26 -14.70
CA ASP A 644 -26.08 -30.91 -15.09
C ASP A 644 -26.90 -30.42 -13.89
N TYR A 645 -26.45 -29.30 -13.32
CA TYR A 645 -27.11 -28.61 -12.20
C TYR A 645 -26.73 -27.13 -12.15
N THR A 646 -27.58 -26.34 -11.52
CA THR A 646 -27.28 -24.94 -11.18
C THR A 646 -26.39 -24.90 -9.94
N LEU A 647 -25.28 -24.16 -10.00
CA LEU A 647 -24.40 -23.90 -8.85
C LEU A 647 -24.72 -22.54 -8.24
N ASP A 648 -25.20 -22.57 -7.00
CA ASP A 648 -25.44 -21.39 -6.17
C ASP A 648 -24.47 -21.33 -4.99
N TYR A 649 -24.48 -20.20 -4.28
CA TYR A 649 -23.87 -20.08 -2.97
C TYR A 649 -24.92 -20.00 -1.87
N LEU A 650 -24.59 -20.53 -0.69
CA LEU A 650 -25.42 -20.48 0.51
C LEU A 650 -25.39 -19.07 1.13
N ASP A 651 -26.53 -18.62 1.66
CA ASP A 651 -26.62 -17.36 2.39
C ASP A 651 -25.69 -17.36 3.61
N TYR A 652 -25.05 -16.21 3.84
CA TYR A 652 -24.06 -16.07 4.89
C TYR A 652 -24.59 -15.26 6.08
N ASP A 653 -25.01 -15.99 7.11
CA ASP A 653 -25.44 -15.39 8.37
C ASP A 653 -24.22 -14.92 9.16
N TRP A 654 -24.20 -13.60 9.40
CA TRP A 654 -23.14 -12.88 10.11
C TRP A 654 -23.41 -12.75 11.61
N SER A 655 -24.54 -13.24 12.13
CA SER A 655 -24.80 -13.29 13.57
C SER A 655 -23.79 -14.21 14.26
N LEU A 656 -23.48 -13.93 15.54
CA LEU A 656 -22.49 -14.73 16.28
C LEU A 656 -22.93 -16.20 16.38
N ASN A 657 -21.99 -17.13 16.21
CA ASN A 657 -22.19 -18.57 16.44
C ASN A 657 -22.27 -18.90 17.95
N ARG A 658 -23.29 -18.35 18.62
CA ARG A 658 -23.53 -18.48 20.07
C ARG A 658 -24.47 -19.65 20.39
N GLN A 659 -24.28 -20.23 21.58
CA GLN A 659 -25.19 -21.23 22.17
C GLN A 659 -26.52 -20.60 22.64
#